data_AF-A0A5C6UWZ9-F1
#
_entry.id   AF-A0A5C6UWZ9-F1
#
_cell.length_a   1.000
_cell.length_b   1.000
_cell.length_c   1.000
_cell.angle_alpha   90.00
_cell.angle_beta   90.00
_cell.angle_gamma   90.00
#
_symmetry.space_group_name_H-M   'P 1'
#
loop_
_entity.id
_entity.type
_entity.pdbx_description
1 polymer ?
#
loop_
_entity_poly.entity_id
_entity_poly.type
_entity_poly.pdbx_seq_one_letter_code
_entity_poly.pdbx_strand_id
1 'polypeptide(L)'
;MNPTTTIALTGCKPSPLAHYLKALAILRLVAEQADPGARGYWKDDQFHLVSRLSKPELVAFFLNDYQPSPVIAPWNGGSGFNPKDNTTAIDAIVHGESVRHTLYRDTILAAQTILKDLSITEKVASDQKPELLNACRASLPDGALDWFDAAVVLLEDGPAYPPILGTGGNDGRLDFTNNYMQRLNDVVNPDDGLPTPTSNVWLDGALFESTVDSLARKQSIGQFFPGAAGGANATQGYDGDSLINPWDFIFMIEGALLFAAASSRRLEHAGMGTLSAPFTVRASGVGYGSASGADAGDSRGEIWLPMWSEPASYHELRSLFSEGRASINKRPAKNGVDFARAVASLGVDRGIVAFERTGFQVRNGLAYFAIPLGRVPVARNARVDLLNAIDSWLDRFFRQAVAKTAPGRVVSAGRRLEQAIFALTQRNAGQGGAPLLGLLLALGNAQRALAGSYAWSKEQFGLRPLTLDDPRWVLDAYDHSAEFRLAAALVSLQGRFGKPGAASSRQLRLREHLEPVTSLKKGWGWAENPSRDVVWNDARPLESMQAILKRRLILASQTGCTHWPDLGERSARLEDVTAFIEGRIDEHKFGELVIALSLMSSIPTLPASEHDAWGPDAIYGLLKLCFAGWEVRETKVPINSAIIHRALAGSSFALATASRRLRASGLAPGVDVVHASPGQLKRASAALLFPLASRDIDRLARALLRPDEAI
;
A
#
# COMPACT_ATOMS: atom_id res chain seq x y z
N MET A 1 8.83 -38.12 29.23
CA MET A 1 9.21 -36.96 28.39
C MET A 1 10.48 -36.40 28.98
N ASN A 2 11.56 -36.34 28.20
CA ASN A 2 12.77 -35.64 28.66
C ASN A 2 12.41 -34.16 28.87
N PRO A 3 12.92 -33.52 29.94
CA PRO A 3 12.66 -32.11 30.17
C PRO A 3 13.22 -31.30 28.99
N THR A 4 12.40 -30.41 28.41
CA THR A 4 12.85 -29.45 27.41
C THR A 4 13.33 -28.18 28.09
N THR A 5 14.40 -27.58 27.55
CA THR A 5 14.89 -26.27 27.98
C THR A 5 14.54 -25.22 26.95
N THR A 6 14.38 -23.97 27.39
CA THR A 6 14.22 -22.82 26.49
C THR A 6 15.53 -22.04 26.50
N ILE A 7 16.15 -21.92 25.33
CA ILE A 7 17.41 -21.22 25.12
C ILE A 7 17.11 -19.92 24.37
N ALA A 8 17.42 -18.77 24.98
CA ALA A 8 17.38 -17.49 24.29
C ALA A 8 18.63 -17.34 23.40
N LEU A 9 18.43 -17.21 22.09
CA LEU A 9 19.48 -16.98 21.11
C LEU A 9 19.58 -15.48 20.86
N THR A 10 20.27 -14.76 21.75
CA THR A 10 20.41 -13.29 21.70
C THR A 10 21.09 -12.78 20.43
N GLY A 11 21.90 -13.62 19.75
CA GLY A 11 22.47 -13.30 18.44
C GLY A 11 21.46 -13.38 17.28
N CYS A 12 20.29 -13.97 17.49
CA CYS A 12 19.23 -14.15 16.50
C CYS A 12 18.13 -13.09 16.67
N LYS A 13 18.08 -12.14 15.74
CA LYS A 13 17.16 -10.99 15.74
C LYS A 13 16.26 -10.98 14.50
N PRO A 14 15.07 -10.36 14.54
CA PRO A 14 14.19 -10.25 13.38
C PRO A 14 14.78 -9.42 12.23
N SER A 15 15.76 -8.56 12.53
CA SER A 15 16.45 -7.69 11.59
C SER A 15 17.92 -7.53 12.01
N PRO A 16 18.87 -7.42 11.07
CA PRO A 16 18.75 -7.49 9.60
C PRO A 16 18.42 -8.90 9.08
N LEU A 17 18.17 -9.04 7.77
CA LEU A 17 17.79 -10.30 7.12
C LEU A 17 18.73 -11.46 7.48
N ALA A 18 20.05 -11.22 7.55
CA ALA A 18 21.02 -12.24 7.96
C ALA A 18 20.70 -12.89 9.31
N HIS A 19 20.27 -12.10 10.30
CA HIS A 19 19.97 -12.59 11.65
C HIS A 19 18.67 -13.39 11.70
N TYR A 20 17.68 -12.98 10.91
CA TYR A 20 16.42 -13.71 10.78
C TYR A 20 16.66 -15.09 10.15
N LEU A 21 17.43 -15.14 9.07
CA LEU A 21 17.78 -16.40 8.41
C LEU A 21 18.60 -17.32 9.33
N LYS A 22 19.56 -16.75 10.07
CA LYS A 22 20.31 -17.51 11.08
C LYS A 22 19.39 -18.19 12.10
N ALA A 23 18.35 -17.51 12.58
CA ALA A 23 17.39 -18.10 13.52
C ALA A 23 16.67 -19.33 12.92
N LEU A 24 16.23 -19.22 11.66
CA LEU A 24 15.60 -20.32 10.94
C LEU A 24 16.55 -21.50 10.73
N ALA A 25 17.80 -21.23 10.40
CA ALA A 25 18.82 -22.26 10.22
C ALA A 25 19.05 -23.06 11.49
N ILE A 26 19.20 -22.38 12.63
CA ILE A 26 19.45 -23.04 13.91
C ILE A 26 18.28 -23.97 14.25
N LEU A 27 17.03 -23.51 14.09
CA LEU A 27 15.86 -24.36 14.31
C LEU A 27 15.83 -25.56 13.35
N ARG A 28 16.06 -25.34 12.05
CA ARG A 28 16.08 -26.42 11.04
C ARG A 28 17.14 -27.46 11.37
N LEU A 29 18.39 -27.04 11.54
CA LEU A 29 19.53 -27.94 11.73
C LEU A 29 19.40 -28.73 13.03
N VAL A 30 18.95 -28.09 14.12
CA VAL A 30 18.65 -28.82 15.37
C VAL A 30 17.51 -29.80 15.15
N ALA A 31 16.41 -29.39 14.51
CA ALA A 31 15.26 -30.27 14.28
C ALA A 31 15.61 -31.49 13.41
N GLU A 32 16.42 -31.31 12.37
CA GLU A 32 16.76 -32.37 11.42
C GLU A 32 17.86 -33.31 11.95
N GLN A 33 18.83 -32.79 12.71
CA GLN A 33 20.06 -33.54 13.02
C GLN A 33 20.23 -33.90 14.51
N ALA A 34 19.54 -33.22 15.43
CA ALA A 34 19.77 -33.41 16.87
C ALA A 34 18.51 -33.63 17.71
N ASP A 35 17.42 -32.93 17.45
CA ASP A 35 16.19 -32.99 18.23
C ASP A 35 14.95 -32.74 17.35
N PRO A 36 14.30 -33.79 16.82
CA PRO A 36 13.08 -33.66 16.02
C PRO A 36 11.92 -32.96 16.72
N GLY A 37 11.96 -32.86 18.06
CA GLY A 37 10.98 -32.14 18.87
C GLY A 37 11.25 -30.64 19.02
N ALA A 38 12.33 -30.13 18.44
CA ALA A 38 12.72 -28.73 18.58
C ALA A 38 11.67 -27.77 18.01
N ARG A 39 11.42 -26.68 18.75
CA ARG A 39 10.48 -25.62 18.38
C ARG A 39 11.14 -24.26 18.55
N GLY A 40 10.73 -23.27 17.78
CA GLY A 40 11.23 -21.90 17.89
C GLY A 40 10.12 -20.86 17.89
N TYR A 41 10.38 -19.70 18.48
CA TYR A 41 9.48 -18.55 18.46
C TYR A 41 10.22 -17.23 18.72
N TRP A 42 9.56 -16.12 18.38
CA TRP A 42 10.07 -14.77 18.63
C TRP A 42 9.51 -14.20 19.93
N LYS A 43 10.38 -13.63 20.75
CA LYS A 43 10.01 -12.89 21.95
C LYS A 43 11.05 -11.81 22.23
N ASP A 44 10.60 -10.60 22.56
CA ASP A 44 11.47 -9.47 22.93
C ASP A 44 12.62 -9.22 21.93
N ASP A 45 12.32 -9.30 20.62
CA ASP A 45 13.27 -9.20 19.50
C ASP A 45 14.41 -10.23 19.49
N GLN A 46 14.21 -11.36 20.15
CA GLN A 46 15.12 -12.50 20.19
C GLN A 46 14.41 -13.78 19.74
N PHE A 47 15.17 -14.71 19.17
CA PHE A 47 14.66 -16.04 18.87
C PHE A 47 14.90 -16.97 20.06
N HIS A 48 13.85 -17.69 20.46
CA HIS A 48 13.91 -18.68 21.52
C HIS A 48 13.79 -20.08 20.94
N LEU A 49 14.75 -20.95 21.25
CA LEU A 49 14.75 -22.36 20.89
C LEU A 49 14.27 -23.19 22.09
N VAL A 50 13.22 -23.99 21.90
CA VAL A 50 12.75 -24.99 22.84
C VAL A 50 13.25 -26.35 22.35
N SER A 51 14.14 -26.99 23.12
CA SER A 51 14.78 -28.25 22.73
C SER A 51 15.13 -29.09 23.95
N ARG A 52 15.37 -30.39 23.74
CA ARG A 52 15.99 -31.29 24.72
C ARG A 52 17.44 -30.94 25.03
N LEU A 53 18.12 -30.23 24.12
CA LEU A 53 19.49 -29.77 24.31
C LEU A 53 19.53 -28.63 25.32
N SER A 54 20.54 -28.63 26.18
CA SER A 54 20.95 -27.45 26.97
C SER A 54 21.84 -26.52 26.13
N LYS A 55 22.12 -25.31 26.66
CA LYS A 55 23.01 -24.35 25.98
C LYS A 55 24.40 -24.94 25.62
N PRO A 56 25.13 -25.62 26.53
CA PRO A 56 26.42 -26.23 26.18
C PRO A 56 26.29 -27.37 25.15
N GLU A 57 25.23 -28.18 25.23
CA GLU A 57 24.99 -29.26 24.26
C GLU A 57 24.66 -28.72 22.87
N LEU A 58 23.96 -27.58 22.78
CA LEU A 58 23.70 -26.90 21.51
C LEU A 58 25.00 -26.43 20.85
N VAL A 59 25.92 -25.84 21.63
CA VAL A 59 27.25 -25.42 21.14
C VAL A 59 28.06 -26.64 20.69
N ALA A 60 28.09 -27.69 21.51
CA ALA A 60 28.80 -28.94 21.19
C ALA A 60 28.28 -29.59 19.91
N PHE A 61 26.96 -29.59 19.68
CA PHE A 61 26.35 -30.10 18.46
C PHE A 61 26.88 -29.38 17.20
N PHE A 62 26.86 -28.04 17.18
CA PHE A 62 27.33 -27.31 15.99
C PHE A 62 28.84 -27.45 15.77
N LEU A 63 29.64 -27.52 16.83
CA LEU A 63 31.09 -27.68 16.72
C LEU A 63 31.49 -29.05 16.20
N ASN A 64 30.81 -30.12 16.63
CA ASN A 64 31.30 -31.49 16.41
C ASN A 64 30.42 -32.31 15.45
N ASP A 65 29.11 -32.13 15.48
CA ASP A 65 28.16 -33.06 14.86
C ASP A 65 27.44 -32.48 13.62
N TYR A 66 27.28 -31.15 13.55
CA TYR A 66 26.56 -30.47 12.46
C TYR A 66 27.09 -30.86 11.09
N GLN A 67 26.19 -31.32 10.21
CA GLN A 67 26.49 -31.64 8.82
C GLN A 67 25.95 -30.54 7.91
N PRO A 68 26.81 -29.85 7.12
CA PRO A 68 26.38 -28.76 6.26
C PRO A 68 25.52 -29.24 5.08
N SER A 69 24.49 -28.47 4.75
CA SER A 69 23.71 -28.70 3.52
C SER A 69 24.60 -28.47 2.28
N PRO A 70 24.43 -29.27 1.22
CA PRO A 70 25.25 -29.20 0.02
C PRO A 70 24.87 -28.00 -0.88
N VAL A 71 25.41 -26.83 -0.56
CA VAL A 71 25.15 -25.56 -1.25
C VAL A 71 26.13 -25.37 -2.42
N ILE A 72 25.70 -25.66 -3.63
CA ILE A 72 26.55 -25.58 -4.83
C ILE A 72 25.86 -24.83 -5.98
N ALA A 73 26.65 -24.18 -6.85
CA ALA A 73 26.13 -23.54 -8.05
C ALA A 73 27.04 -23.82 -9.26
N PRO A 74 27.04 -25.06 -9.80
CA PRO A 74 27.82 -25.39 -11.00
C PRO A 74 27.43 -24.55 -12.22
N TRP A 75 26.27 -23.88 -12.18
CA TRP A 75 25.77 -22.96 -13.21
C TRP A 75 26.27 -21.51 -13.08
N ASN A 76 27.09 -21.18 -12.08
CA ASN A 76 27.65 -19.84 -11.88
C ASN A 76 29.14 -19.78 -12.24
N GLY A 77 29.60 -18.60 -12.63
CA GLY A 77 31.03 -18.28 -12.65
C GLY A 77 31.47 -17.78 -11.27
N GLY A 78 32.60 -18.28 -10.76
CA GLY A 78 33.11 -17.99 -9.42
C GLY A 78 32.72 -19.01 -8.34
N SER A 79 31.91 -20.02 -8.69
CA SER A 79 31.41 -21.03 -7.74
C SER A 79 32.44 -22.11 -7.38
N GLY A 80 33.55 -22.18 -8.11
CA GLY A 80 34.62 -23.18 -7.90
C GLY A 80 34.57 -24.34 -8.90
N PHE A 81 33.57 -24.38 -9.79
CA PHE A 81 33.46 -25.44 -10.81
C PHE A 81 34.17 -25.10 -12.13
N ASN A 82 34.46 -23.82 -12.39
CA ASN A 82 35.13 -23.42 -13.63
C ASN A 82 36.66 -23.34 -13.44
N PRO A 83 37.48 -23.58 -14.49
CA PRO A 83 38.94 -23.53 -14.39
C PRO A 83 39.54 -22.19 -13.94
N LYS A 84 38.78 -21.09 -14.09
CA LYS A 84 39.19 -19.73 -13.69
C LYS A 84 38.69 -19.33 -12.30
N ASP A 85 37.93 -20.21 -11.64
CA ASP A 85 37.37 -19.93 -10.33
C ASP A 85 38.42 -20.20 -9.24
N ASN A 86 38.20 -19.63 -8.05
CA ASN A 86 38.94 -20.05 -6.87
C ASN A 86 38.41 -21.42 -6.41
N THR A 87 39.21 -22.46 -6.59
CA THR A 87 38.84 -23.85 -6.26
C THR A 87 39.31 -24.30 -4.87
N THR A 88 40.06 -23.46 -4.13
CA THR A 88 40.70 -23.88 -2.86
C THR A 88 39.72 -24.49 -1.87
N ALA A 89 38.53 -23.91 -1.72
CA ALA A 89 37.57 -24.39 -0.73
C ALA A 89 36.83 -25.67 -1.18
N ILE A 90 36.41 -25.73 -2.44
CA ILE A 90 35.74 -26.90 -3.01
C ILE A 90 36.69 -28.10 -3.06
N ASP A 91 37.96 -27.88 -3.45
CA ASP A 91 38.97 -28.92 -3.49
C ASP A 91 39.26 -29.48 -2.10
N ALA A 92 39.30 -28.64 -1.06
CA ALA A 92 39.51 -29.10 0.31
C ALA A 92 38.36 -30.00 0.80
N ILE A 93 37.11 -29.67 0.46
CA ILE A 93 35.94 -30.51 0.80
C ILE A 93 35.95 -31.85 0.04
N VAL A 94 36.35 -31.82 -1.23
CA VAL A 94 36.41 -33.01 -2.10
C VAL A 94 37.50 -33.98 -1.64
N HIS A 95 38.68 -33.48 -1.28
CA HIS A 95 39.83 -34.31 -0.90
C HIS A 95 39.90 -34.64 0.60
N GLY A 96 39.18 -33.91 1.45
CA GLY A 96 39.16 -34.17 2.90
C GLY A 96 38.51 -35.51 3.26
N GLU A 97 38.61 -35.92 4.52
CA GLU A 97 38.08 -37.21 5.02
C GLU A 97 36.93 -37.02 6.04
N SER A 98 36.56 -35.78 6.37
CA SER A 98 35.48 -35.46 7.30
C SER A 98 34.14 -36.09 6.90
N VAL A 99 33.61 -36.96 7.76
CA VAL A 99 32.28 -37.58 7.60
C VAL A 99 31.15 -36.54 7.52
N ARG A 100 31.32 -35.38 8.17
CA ARG A 100 30.35 -34.27 8.12
C ARG A 100 30.10 -33.76 6.70
N HIS A 101 31.07 -33.92 5.80
CA HIS A 101 31.02 -33.39 4.44
C HIS A 101 30.65 -34.46 3.40
N THR A 102 30.30 -35.68 3.80
CA THR A 102 30.02 -36.79 2.85
C THR A 102 28.95 -36.41 1.82
N LEU A 103 27.76 -35.98 2.26
CA LEU A 103 26.69 -35.57 1.34
C LEU A 103 27.11 -34.39 0.45
N TYR A 104 27.89 -33.46 1.00
CA TYR A 104 28.43 -32.32 0.25
C TYR A 104 29.36 -32.78 -0.86
N ARG A 105 30.30 -33.66 -0.55
CA ARG A 105 31.25 -34.25 -1.50
C ARG A 105 30.53 -35.02 -2.60
N ASP A 106 29.57 -35.86 -2.23
CA ASP A 106 28.77 -36.63 -3.19
C ASP A 106 28.01 -35.69 -4.15
N THR A 107 27.47 -34.58 -3.63
CA THR A 107 26.78 -33.58 -4.44
C THR A 107 27.73 -32.85 -5.40
N ILE A 108 28.94 -32.48 -4.95
CA ILE A 108 29.96 -31.86 -5.82
C ILE A 108 30.35 -32.82 -6.96
N LEU A 109 30.61 -34.09 -6.64
CA LEU A 109 30.98 -35.11 -7.63
C LEU A 109 29.85 -35.38 -8.63
N ALA A 110 28.59 -35.40 -8.17
CA ALA A 110 27.43 -35.49 -9.05
C ALA A 110 27.35 -34.30 -10.01
N ALA A 111 27.55 -33.08 -9.51
CA ALA A 111 27.57 -31.87 -10.35
C ALA A 111 28.71 -31.87 -11.37
N GLN A 112 29.91 -32.35 -10.99
CA GLN A 112 31.04 -32.50 -11.91
C GLN A 112 30.74 -33.53 -13.02
N THR A 113 30.07 -34.64 -12.69
CA THR A 113 29.59 -35.62 -13.66
C THR A 113 28.61 -34.99 -14.65
N ILE A 114 27.62 -34.23 -14.16
CA ILE A 114 26.63 -33.54 -15.00
C ILE A 114 27.31 -32.56 -15.98
N LEU A 115 28.26 -31.75 -15.50
CA LEU A 115 29.01 -30.82 -16.35
C LEU A 115 29.79 -31.55 -17.45
N LYS A 116 30.41 -32.68 -17.11
CA LYS A 116 31.14 -33.53 -18.06
C LYS A 116 30.21 -34.13 -19.11
N ASP A 117 29.06 -34.66 -18.70
CA ASP A 117 28.08 -35.29 -19.60
C ASP A 117 27.49 -34.27 -20.59
N LEU A 118 27.27 -33.03 -20.14
CA LEU A 118 26.84 -31.91 -20.99
C LEU A 118 28.00 -31.25 -21.77
N SER A 119 29.22 -31.78 -21.67
CA SER A 119 30.42 -31.25 -22.33
C SER A 119 30.70 -29.77 -22.02
N ILE A 120 30.38 -29.33 -20.80
CA ILE A 120 30.63 -27.97 -20.31
C ILE A 120 32.01 -27.96 -19.62
N THR A 121 32.99 -27.31 -20.26
CA THR A 121 34.38 -27.25 -19.77
C THR A 121 34.83 -25.86 -19.35
N GLU A 122 34.05 -24.84 -19.71
CA GLU A 122 34.28 -23.44 -19.33
C GLU A 122 33.03 -22.84 -18.69
N LYS A 123 33.06 -21.53 -18.46
CA LYS A 123 31.92 -20.77 -17.94
C LYS A 123 30.67 -21.07 -18.77
N VAL A 124 29.63 -21.56 -18.08
CA VAL A 124 28.32 -21.91 -18.66
C VAL A 124 27.77 -20.75 -19.50
N ALA A 125 27.54 -21.02 -20.78
CA ALA A 125 26.92 -20.07 -21.69
C ALA A 125 25.41 -19.91 -21.41
N SER A 126 24.82 -18.77 -21.81
CA SER A 126 23.43 -18.45 -21.47
C SER A 126 22.40 -19.40 -22.07
N ASP A 127 22.70 -19.96 -23.24
CA ASP A 127 21.90 -20.95 -23.96
C ASP A 127 22.00 -22.37 -23.38
N GLN A 128 23.15 -22.71 -22.79
CA GLN A 128 23.38 -24.00 -22.10
C GLN A 128 22.82 -24.02 -20.66
N LYS A 129 22.65 -22.84 -20.03
CA LYS A 129 22.23 -22.72 -18.63
C LYS A 129 20.89 -23.41 -18.33
N PRO A 130 19.82 -23.29 -19.14
CA PRO A 130 18.56 -23.99 -18.89
C PRO A 130 18.70 -25.52 -18.89
N GLU A 131 19.49 -26.08 -19.80
CA GLU A 131 19.73 -27.53 -19.88
C GLU A 131 20.48 -28.03 -18.64
N LEU A 132 21.56 -27.33 -18.26
CA LEU A 132 22.31 -27.64 -17.04
C LEU A 132 21.43 -27.59 -15.78
N LEU A 133 20.60 -26.56 -15.64
CA LEU A 133 19.71 -26.43 -14.48
C LEU A 133 18.68 -27.57 -14.41
N ASN A 134 18.14 -28.02 -15.55
CA ASN A 134 17.26 -29.18 -15.61
C ASN A 134 17.98 -30.47 -15.21
N ALA A 135 19.20 -30.68 -15.73
CA ALA A 135 20.01 -31.85 -15.39
C ALA A 135 20.39 -31.86 -13.89
N CYS A 136 20.78 -30.71 -13.33
CA CYS A 136 21.02 -30.57 -11.89
C CYS A 136 19.77 -30.93 -11.08
N ARG A 137 18.59 -30.39 -11.41
CA ARG A 137 17.36 -30.73 -10.68
C ARG A 137 17.00 -32.22 -10.77
N ALA A 138 17.31 -32.88 -11.89
CA ALA A 138 16.96 -34.27 -12.13
C ALA A 138 17.94 -35.28 -11.52
N SER A 139 19.20 -34.89 -11.29
CA SER A 139 20.28 -35.84 -10.99
C SER A 139 21.08 -35.50 -9.73
N LEU A 140 20.92 -34.31 -9.14
CA LEU A 140 21.52 -34.03 -7.84
C LEU A 140 20.84 -34.86 -6.73
N PRO A 141 21.56 -35.21 -5.65
CA PRO A 141 20.97 -35.84 -4.48
C PRO A 141 19.82 -35.01 -3.88
N ASP A 142 18.81 -35.68 -3.33
CA ASP A 142 17.62 -35.03 -2.74
C ASP A 142 17.98 -33.92 -1.73
N GLY A 143 19.02 -34.14 -0.92
CA GLY A 143 19.49 -33.15 0.07
C GLY A 143 20.04 -31.85 -0.52
N ALA A 144 20.31 -31.79 -1.82
CA ALA A 144 20.72 -30.58 -2.54
C ALA A 144 19.54 -29.82 -3.18
N LEU A 145 18.37 -30.45 -3.26
CA LEU A 145 17.20 -29.84 -3.91
C LEU A 145 16.62 -28.68 -3.10
N ASP A 146 16.72 -28.69 -1.77
CA ASP A 146 16.28 -27.56 -0.95
C ASP A 146 17.07 -26.27 -1.29
N TRP A 147 18.38 -26.38 -1.54
CA TRP A 147 19.19 -25.26 -2.03
C TRP A 147 18.84 -24.88 -3.48
N PHE A 148 18.71 -25.87 -4.36
CA PHE A 148 18.36 -25.63 -5.76
C PHE A 148 17.03 -24.86 -5.86
N ASP A 149 16.01 -25.29 -5.13
CA ASP A 149 14.65 -24.72 -5.15
C ASP A 149 14.61 -23.32 -4.53
N ALA A 150 15.47 -23.04 -3.55
CA ALA A 150 15.62 -21.69 -3.00
C ALA A 150 16.32 -20.73 -3.99
N ALA A 151 17.28 -21.22 -4.78
CA ALA A 151 18.08 -20.41 -5.67
C ALA A 151 17.47 -20.23 -7.08
N VAL A 152 16.75 -21.24 -7.58
CA VAL A 152 16.33 -21.34 -8.98
C VAL A 152 14.91 -21.89 -9.10
N VAL A 153 14.08 -21.22 -9.89
CA VAL A 153 12.77 -21.72 -10.33
C VAL A 153 12.77 -21.91 -11.83
N LEU A 154 12.45 -23.12 -12.28
CA LEU A 154 12.36 -23.45 -13.70
C LEU A 154 10.96 -23.08 -14.23
N LEU A 155 10.89 -22.14 -15.17
CA LEU A 155 9.66 -21.74 -15.86
C LEU A 155 9.74 -22.12 -17.35
N GLU A 156 8.60 -22.08 -18.05
CA GLU A 156 8.51 -22.38 -19.48
C GLU A 156 9.36 -21.42 -20.34
N ASP A 157 9.47 -20.14 -19.94
CA ASP A 157 10.25 -19.11 -20.65
C ASP A 157 11.70 -18.98 -20.15
N GLY A 158 12.18 -19.94 -19.35
CA GLY A 158 13.53 -19.98 -18.78
C GLY A 158 13.57 -19.85 -17.24
N PRO A 159 14.77 -19.90 -16.63
CA PRO A 159 14.91 -19.85 -15.18
C PRO A 159 14.61 -18.47 -14.61
N ALA A 160 13.91 -18.45 -13.48
CA ALA A 160 13.71 -17.27 -12.63
C ALA A 160 14.42 -17.45 -11.29
N TYR A 161 14.79 -16.34 -10.65
CA TYR A 161 15.60 -16.35 -9.44
C TYR A 161 14.89 -15.58 -8.31
N PRO A 162 14.63 -16.23 -7.16
CA PRO A 162 14.14 -15.55 -5.96
C PRO A 162 15.09 -14.43 -5.51
N PRO A 163 14.59 -13.25 -5.11
CA PRO A 163 15.43 -12.10 -4.74
C PRO A 163 16.43 -12.38 -3.62
N ILE A 164 16.06 -13.27 -2.69
CA ILE A 164 16.85 -13.58 -1.49
C ILE A 164 18.22 -14.15 -1.80
N LEU A 165 18.38 -14.94 -2.87
CA LEU A 165 19.65 -15.54 -3.29
C LEU A 165 20.18 -14.96 -4.61
N GLY A 166 19.75 -13.72 -4.94
CA GLY A 166 20.24 -12.96 -6.08
C GLY A 166 19.94 -13.66 -7.41
N THR A 167 20.96 -13.93 -8.24
CA THR A 167 20.76 -14.52 -9.59
C THR A 167 21.23 -15.97 -9.63
N GLY A 168 20.61 -16.80 -8.80
CA GLY A 168 20.91 -18.23 -8.69
C GLY A 168 22.12 -18.52 -7.82
N GLY A 169 22.20 -17.88 -6.65
CA GLY A 169 23.28 -18.09 -5.68
C GLY A 169 24.43 -17.08 -5.79
N ASN A 170 24.22 -15.93 -6.45
CA ASN A 170 25.22 -14.88 -6.56
C ASN A 170 24.62 -13.48 -6.45
N ASP A 171 25.46 -12.52 -6.04
CA ASP A 171 25.15 -11.09 -6.09
C ASP A 171 26.31 -10.29 -6.68
N GLY A 172 26.14 -9.85 -7.92
CA GLY A 172 27.22 -9.22 -8.68
C GLY A 172 28.39 -10.18 -8.89
N ARG A 173 29.55 -9.87 -8.29
CA ARG A 173 30.76 -10.71 -8.35
C ARG A 173 30.88 -11.69 -7.17
N LEU A 174 30.02 -11.58 -6.17
CA LEU A 174 30.05 -12.43 -4.99
C LEU A 174 29.25 -13.70 -5.27
N ASP A 175 29.93 -14.85 -5.28
CA ASP A 175 29.26 -16.15 -5.32
C ASP A 175 29.01 -16.64 -3.88
N PHE A 176 27.74 -16.90 -3.55
CA PHE A 176 27.36 -17.32 -2.20
C PHE A 176 27.82 -18.75 -1.90
N THR A 177 27.90 -19.62 -2.90
CA THR A 177 28.21 -21.05 -2.72
C THR A 177 29.70 -21.26 -2.43
N ASN A 178 30.57 -20.57 -3.18
CA ASN A 178 32.01 -20.64 -2.91
C ASN A 178 32.37 -19.94 -1.59
N ASN A 179 31.74 -18.80 -1.28
CA ASN A 179 31.92 -18.14 0.01
C ASN A 179 31.45 -19.05 1.16
N TYR A 180 30.32 -19.73 1.00
CA TYR A 180 29.83 -20.71 1.98
C TYR A 180 30.84 -21.83 2.24
N MET A 181 31.39 -22.45 1.19
CA MET A 181 32.45 -23.47 1.32
C MET A 181 33.71 -22.92 2.02
N GLN A 182 34.12 -21.68 1.72
CA GLN A 182 35.25 -21.04 2.41
C GLN A 182 34.96 -20.85 3.90
N ARG A 183 33.75 -20.40 4.26
CA ARG A 183 33.35 -20.21 5.66
C ARG A 183 33.22 -21.55 6.40
N LEU A 184 32.77 -22.61 5.74
CA LEU A 184 32.78 -23.96 6.31
C LEU A 184 34.21 -24.39 6.66
N ASN A 185 35.17 -24.22 5.75
CA ASN A 185 36.56 -24.56 5.99
C ASN A 185 37.22 -23.68 7.07
N ASP A 186 36.71 -22.45 7.29
CA ASP A 186 37.18 -21.60 8.38
C ASP A 186 36.74 -22.13 9.76
N VAL A 187 35.63 -22.88 9.87
CA VAL A 187 35.04 -23.31 11.16
C VAL A 187 35.11 -24.82 11.41
N VAL A 188 35.25 -25.62 10.36
CA VAL A 188 35.42 -27.08 10.39
C VAL A 188 36.62 -27.45 9.52
N ASN A 189 37.55 -28.23 10.07
CA ASN A 189 38.64 -28.79 9.29
C ASN A 189 38.09 -29.87 8.32
N PRO A 190 38.26 -29.74 7.00
CA PRO A 190 37.73 -30.72 6.04
C PRO A 190 38.40 -32.10 6.13
N ASP A 191 39.61 -32.19 6.69
CA ASP A 191 40.35 -33.45 6.80
C ASP A 191 39.76 -34.35 7.90
N ASP A 192 39.61 -33.84 9.13
CA ASP A 192 39.20 -34.64 10.29
C ASP A 192 37.79 -34.30 10.81
N GLY A 193 37.17 -33.20 10.35
CA GLY A 193 35.85 -32.75 10.77
C GLY A 193 35.82 -32.03 12.12
N LEU A 194 36.97 -31.80 12.75
CA LEU A 194 37.10 -31.12 14.03
C LEU A 194 36.94 -29.60 13.89
N PRO A 195 36.45 -28.90 14.93
CA PRO A 195 36.35 -27.45 14.91
C PRO A 195 37.73 -26.80 14.86
N THR A 196 37.86 -25.72 14.09
CA THR A 196 39.09 -24.90 14.08
C THR A 196 39.25 -24.12 15.40
N PRO A 197 40.46 -23.65 15.76
CA PRO A 197 40.71 -23.01 17.07
C PRO A 197 39.82 -21.81 17.40
N THR A 198 39.38 -21.04 16.40
CA THR A 198 38.52 -19.86 16.57
C THR A 198 37.03 -20.17 16.44
N SER A 199 36.66 -21.36 15.97
CA SER A 199 35.28 -21.75 15.67
C SER A 199 34.35 -21.59 16.86
N ASN A 200 34.79 -21.98 18.07
CA ASN A 200 33.98 -21.87 19.29
C ASN A 200 33.64 -20.41 19.64
N VAL A 201 34.62 -19.51 19.59
CA VAL A 201 34.40 -18.08 19.92
C VAL A 201 33.46 -17.43 18.90
N TRP A 202 33.61 -17.78 17.62
CA TRP A 202 32.71 -17.34 16.57
C TRP A 202 31.29 -17.89 16.75
N LEU A 203 31.14 -19.16 17.12
CA LEU A 203 29.84 -19.78 17.33
C LEU A 203 29.10 -19.15 18.51
N ASP A 204 29.78 -18.95 19.64
CA ASP A 204 29.22 -18.27 20.80
C ASP A 204 28.75 -16.85 20.44
N GLY A 205 29.54 -16.11 19.64
CA GLY A 205 29.15 -14.80 19.13
C GLY A 205 27.90 -14.85 18.25
N ALA A 206 27.81 -15.83 17.35
CA ALA A 206 26.68 -16.00 16.44
C ALA A 206 25.38 -16.38 17.17
N LEU A 207 25.45 -17.27 18.16
CA LEU A 207 24.29 -17.74 18.92
C LEU A 207 23.85 -16.75 20.02
N PHE A 208 24.80 -16.16 20.73
CA PHE A 208 24.54 -15.45 21.99
C PHE A 208 24.97 -13.98 22.02
N GLU A 209 25.36 -13.39 20.88
CA GLU A 209 25.81 -11.99 20.80
C GLU A 209 26.99 -11.69 21.75
N SER A 210 27.84 -12.68 22.03
CA SER A 210 29.07 -12.44 22.78
C SER A 210 30.07 -11.65 21.95
N THR A 211 30.86 -10.80 22.60
CA THR A 211 31.92 -10.04 21.92
C THR A 211 32.96 -10.98 21.32
N VAL A 212 33.35 -10.70 20.07
CA VAL A 212 34.34 -11.48 19.31
C VAL A 212 35.45 -10.54 18.86
N ASP A 213 36.67 -10.78 19.32
CA ASP A 213 37.83 -9.92 19.02
C ASP A 213 38.50 -10.24 17.67
N SER A 214 38.07 -11.30 16.99
CA SER A 214 38.75 -11.89 15.83
C SER A 214 37.82 -12.20 14.64
N LEU A 215 37.00 -11.23 14.20
CA LEU A 215 36.17 -11.39 13.00
C LEU A 215 37.01 -11.55 11.73
N ALA A 216 36.50 -12.32 10.76
CA ALA A 216 37.14 -12.50 9.47
C ALA A 216 37.10 -11.18 8.69
N ARG A 217 38.26 -10.74 8.18
CA ARG A 217 38.44 -9.46 7.47
C ARG A 217 38.36 -9.62 5.96
N LYS A 218 37.90 -8.57 5.28
CA LYS A 218 37.79 -8.49 3.80
C LYS A 218 36.89 -9.58 3.21
N GLN A 219 35.94 -10.06 4.00
CA GLN A 219 34.93 -11.01 3.57
C GLN A 219 33.59 -10.28 3.42
N SER A 220 32.78 -10.62 2.43
CA SER A 220 31.49 -9.97 2.18
C SER A 220 30.31 -10.89 2.50
N ILE A 221 29.33 -10.35 3.21
CA ILE A 221 28.07 -11.01 3.58
C ILE A 221 27.01 -10.72 2.53
N GLY A 222 27.40 -10.09 1.41
CA GLY A 222 26.52 -9.72 0.32
C GLY A 222 25.41 -8.77 0.76
N GLN A 223 24.24 -8.95 0.15
CA GLN A 223 23.08 -8.11 0.36
C GLN A 223 22.45 -8.19 1.76
N PHE A 224 22.81 -9.19 2.59
CA PHE A 224 22.02 -9.59 3.76
C PHE A 224 22.28 -8.81 5.05
N PHE A 225 23.44 -8.18 5.19
CA PHE A 225 23.78 -7.36 6.34
C PHE A 225 24.55 -6.10 5.91
N PRO A 226 23.82 -5.04 5.52
CA PRO A 226 24.41 -3.81 4.98
C PRO A 226 25.42 -3.14 5.94
N GLY A 227 25.22 -3.27 7.25
CA GLY A 227 26.12 -2.72 8.27
C GLY A 227 27.51 -3.38 8.33
N ALA A 228 27.66 -4.59 7.79
CA ALA A 228 28.91 -5.34 7.79
C ALA A 228 29.65 -5.30 6.43
N ALA A 229 29.14 -4.54 5.45
CA ALA A 229 29.69 -4.47 4.09
C ALA A 229 31.07 -3.77 4.00
N GLY A 230 31.55 -3.17 5.09
CA GLY A 230 32.76 -2.33 5.10
C GLY A 230 32.57 -1.01 4.37
N GLY A 231 33.66 -0.30 4.09
CA GLY A 231 33.64 0.95 3.33
C GLY A 231 33.79 2.20 4.20
N ALA A 232 33.39 3.34 3.63
CA ALA A 232 33.60 4.64 4.25
C ALA A 232 32.94 4.74 5.63
N ASN A 233 33.72 5.21 6.62
CA ASN A 233 33.30 5.33 8.03
C ASN A 233 32.94 3.99 8.73
N ALA A 234 33.39 2.84 8.21
CA ALA A 234 33.18 1.54 8.87
C ALA A 234 34.10 1.29 10.08
N THR A 235 35.11 2.15 10.32
CA THR A 235 36.02 2.08 11.48
C THR A 235 36.51 3.48 11.86
N GLN A 236 37.35 3.58 12.90
CA GLN A 236 38.12 4.79 13.21
C GLN A 236 39.08 5.08 12.05
N GLY A 237 38.65 5.91 11.09
CA GLY A 237 39.34 6.22 9.84
C GLY A 237 38.37 6.56 8.71
N TYR A 238 38.89 6.83 7.50
CA TYR A 238 38.05 7.15 6.34
C TYR A 238 37.42 5.92 5.67
N ASP A 239 38.01 4.73 5.85
CA ASP A 239 37.59 3.47 5.22
C ASP A 239 37.92 2.28 6.14
N GLY A 240 37.12 1.22 6.09
CA GLY A 240 37.28 0.03 6.94
C GLY A 240 36.96 -1.27 6.19
N ASP A 241 37.68 -2.34 6.56
CA ASP A 241 37.45 -3.69 6.02
C ASP A 241 36.04 -4.17 6.36
N SER A 242 35.46 -4.98 5.48
CA SER A 242 34.27 -5.76 5.80
C SER A 242 34.61 -6.85 6.81
N LEU A 243 33.77 -6.99 7.85
CA LEU A 243 33.97 -7.90 8.97
C LEU A 243 32.80 -8.85 9.10
N ILE A 244 33.09 -10.16 9.12
CA ILE A 244 32.05 -11.19 9.19
C ILE A 244 32.46 -12.26 10.19
N ASN A 245 31.47 -12.73 10.94
CA ASN A 245 31.56 -13.97 11.67
C ASN A 245 31.22 -15.14 10.72
N PRO A 246 32.14 -16.10 10.48
CA PRO A 246 31.88 -17.22 9.57
C PRO A 246 30.61 -18.02 9.88
N TRP A 247 30.28 -18.23 11.16
CA TRP A 247 29.05 -18.91 11.56
C TRP A 247 27.79 -18.11 11.19
N ASP A 248 27.82 -16.77 11.24
CA ASP A 248 26.68 -15.96 10.79
C ASP A 248 26.42 -16.14 9.29
N PHE A 249 27.47 -16.22 8.48
CA PHE A 249 27.33 -16.46 7.04
C PHE A 249 26.80 -17.87 6.76
N ILE A 250 27.32 -18.87 7.46
CA ILE A 250 26.87 -20.27 7.33
C ILE A 250 25.39 -20.37 7.67
N PHE A 251 24.99 -19.93 8.87
CA PHE A 251 23.60 -19.99 9.28
C PHE A 251 22.68 -19.13 8.42
N MET A 252 23.13 -17.98 7.93
CA MET A 252 22.33 -17.18 6.99
C MET A 252 21.99 -17.96 5.72
N ILE A 253 22.97 -18.63 5.11
CA ILE A 253 22.75 -19.44 3.90
C ILE A 253 21.86 -20.65 4.23
N GLU A 254 22.18 -21.37 5.30
CA GLU A 254 21.37 -22.52 5.76
C GLU A 254 19.91 -22.12 6.05
N GLY A 255 19.66 -20.88 6.46
CA GLY A 255 18.31 -20.37 6.74
C GLY A 255 17.54 -20.01 5.47
N ALA A 256 18.25 -19.60 4.42
CA ALA A 256 17.65 -19.25 3.13
C ALA A 256 16.99 -20.45 2.43
N LEU A 257 17.43 -21.68 2.75
CA LEU A 257 16.85 -22.92 2.20
C LEU A 257 15.35 -23.08 2.52
N LEU A 258 14.87 -22.48 3.62
CA LEU A 258 13.44 -22.50 3.96
C LEU A 258 12.58 -21.68 2.96
N PHE A 259 13.20 -20.81 2.17
CA PHE A 259 12.55 -20.00 1.14
C PHE A 259 12.55 -20.69 -0.23
N ALA A 260 12.58 -22.02 -0.26
CA ALA A 260 12.38 -22.81 -1.48
C ALA A 260 11.19 -22.28 -2.28
N ALA A 261 11.47 -21.80 -3.49
CA ALA A 261 10.48 -21.20 -4.36
C ALA A 261 9.89 -22.26 -5.29
N ALA A 262 8.61 -22.12 -5.60
CA ALA A 262 7.89 -23.04 -6.45
C ALA A 262 7.44 -22.34 -7.74
N SER A 263 7.24 -23.12 -8.81
CA SER A 263 6.52 -22.65 -9.99
C SER A 263 5.01 -22.71 -9.72
N SER A 264 4.29 -21.62 -10.04
CA SER A 264 2.83 -21.58 -9.93
C SER A 264 2.20 -21.38 -11.30
N ARG A 265 1.21 -22.22 -11.64
CA ARG A 265 0.37 -22.06 -12.84
C ARG A 265 -0.96 -21.38 -12.46
N ARG A 266 -1.33 -20.32 -13.18
CA ARG A 266 -2.66 -19.72 -13.06
C ARG A 266 -3.69 -20.63 -13.74
N LEU A 267 -4.58 -21.24 -12.96
CA LEU A 267 -5.61 -22.16 -13.49
C LEU A 267 -6.77 -21.45 -14.22
N GLU A 268 -6.93 -20.13 -14.09
CA GLU A 268 -8.08 -19.41 -14.68
C GLU A 268 -7.82 -18.74 -16.04
N HIS A 269 -6.57 -18.69 -16.50
CA HIS A 269 -6.17 -18.27 -17.85
C HIS A 269 -4.92 -19.06 -18.23
N ALA A 270 -4.90 -19.68 -19.41
CA ALA A 270 -3.69 -20.28 -19.99
C ALA A 270 -2.63 -19.18 -20.23
N GLY A 271 -1.90 -18.83 -19.18
CA GLY A 271 -0.89 -17.78 -19.17
C GLY A 271 0.43 -18.29 -18.56
N MET A 272 1.51 -17.60 -18.93
CA MET A 272 2.90 -17.88 -18.56
C MET A 272 3.06 -18.14 -17.05
N GLY A 273 3.91 -19.13 -16.71
CA GLY A 273 4.25 -19.44 -15.32
C GLY A 273 4.89 -18.25 -14.61
N THR A 274 4.50 -17.99 -13.37
CA THR A 274 5.07 -16.89 -12.56
C THR A 274 5.87 -17.44 -11.38
N LEU A 275 7.04 -16.84 -11.12
CA LEU A 275 7.84 -17.09 -9.93
C LEU A 275 7.00 -16.88 -8.67
N SER A 276 6.89 -17.91 -7.82
CA SER A 276 6.27 -17.84 -6.50
C SER A 276 7.32 -18.17 -5.44
N ALA A 277 7.86 -17.13 -4.80
CA ALA A 277 8.74 -17.28 -3.65
C ALA A 277 7.98 -16.92 -2.36
N PRO A 278 8.22 -17.62 -1.24
CA PRO A 278 7.49 -17.39 0.01
C PRO A 278 7.50 -15.91 0.43
N PHE A 279 6.32 -15.37 0.69
CA PHE A 279 6.10 -13.99 1.16
C PHE A 279 6.82 -12.89 0.36
N THR A 280 7.10 -13.16 -0.92
CA THR A 280 7.83 -12.24 -1.80
C THR A 280 6.88 -11.55 -2.77
N VAL A 281 6.97 -10.23 -2.85
CA VAL A 281 6.13 -9.40 -3.73
C VAL A 281 6.97 -8.32 -4.43
N ARG A 282 6.39 -7.63 -5.40
CA ARG A 282 7.05 -6.46 -6.00
C ARG A 282 7.24 -5.35 -4.98
N ALA A 283 8.34 -4.63 -5.11
CA ALA A 283 8.62 -3.48 -4.26
C ALA A 283 7.57 -2.38 -4.42
N SER A 284 7.34 -1.66 -3.34
CA SER A 284 6.47 -0.50 -3.25
C SER A 284 7.27 0.69 -2.74
N GLY A 285 7.19 1.81 -3.44
CA GLY A 285 7.86 3.06 -3.08
C GLY A 285 7.17 3.83 -1.95
N VAL A 286 6.41 3.15 -1.08
CA VAL A 286 5.67 3.77 0.05
C VAL A 286 5.77 2.95 1.32
N GLY A 287 5.46 3.58 2.46
CA GLY A 287 5.27 2.88 3.73
C GLY A 287 6.50 2.72 4.61
N TYR A 288 7.56 3.51 4.39
CA TYR A 288 8.76 3.59 5.23
C TYR A 288 9.37 5.00 5.18
N GLY A 289 10.20 5.35 6.17
CA GLY A 289 10.62 6.75 6.41
C GLY A 289 11.47 7.38 5.30
N SER A 290 12.23 6.59 4.56
CA SER A 290 13.10 7.04 3.45
C SER A 290 12.50 6.75 2.07
N ALA A 291 11.20 6.46 1.97
CA ALA A 291 10.58 5.97 0.76
C ALA A 291 10.68 6.92 -0.43
N SER A 292 11.22 6.40 -1.55
CA SER A 292 11.25 7.09 -2.84
C SER A 292 10.53 6.27 -3.91
N GLY A 293 9.90 6.97 -4.86
CA GLY A 293 9.33 6.33 -6.04
C GLY A 293 10.37 5.65 -6.93
N ALA A 294 11.65 6.05 -6.84
CA ALA A 294 12.75 5.39 -7.54
C ALA A 294 13.08 4.00 -6.95
N ASP A 295 12.82 3.80 -5.66
CA ASP A 295 13.15 2.53 -4.98
C ASP A 295 12.30 1.37 -5.49
N ALA A 296 11.14 1.62 -6.11
CA ALA A 296 10.32 0.57 -6.72
C ALA A 296 10.81 0.14 -8.12
N GLY A 297 11.55 1.00 -8.84
CA GLY A 297 11.93 0.77 -10.23
C GLY A 297 13.11 -0.19 -10.38
N ASP A 298 14.14 -0.02 -9.54
CA ASP A 298 15.39 -0.78 -9.61
C ASP A 298 15.48 -1.89 -8.55
N SER A 299 14.40 -2.15 -7.80
CA SER A 299 14.40 -3.17 -6.74
C SER A 299 14.18 -4.57 -7.30
N ARG A 300 14.86 -5.57 -6.69
CA ARG A 300 14.59 -7.01 -6.93
C ARG A 300 13.28 -7.48 -6.29
N GLY A 301 12.60 -6.64 -5.51
CA GLY A 301 11.36 -6.97 -4.82
C GLY A 301 11.44 -6.69 -3.32
N GLU A 302 10.40 -7.11 -2.62
CA GLU A 302 10.28 -7.06 -1.18
C GLU A 302 9.91 -8.43 -0.63
N ILE A 303 10.46 -8.78 0.53
CA ILE A 303 10.13 -9.97 1.29
C ILE A 303 9.54 -9.58 2.64
N TRP A 304 8.51 -10.29 3.06
CA TRP A 304 7.81 -10.07 4.32
C TRP A 304 8.05 -11.27 5.24
N LEU A 305 8.94 -11.09 6.22
CA LEU A 305 9.40 -12.17 7.09
C LEU A 305 8.41 -12.36 8.25
N PRO A 306 7.70 -13.51 8.35
CA PRO A 306 6.67 -13.70 9.36
C PRO A 306 7.27 -13.77 10.76
N MET A 307 6.60 -13.17 11.74
CA MET A 307 6.92 -13.30 13.16
C MET A 307 5.78 -13.99 13.89
N TRP A 308 6.09 -14.93 14.76
CA TRP A 308 5.13 -15.68 15.57
C TRP A 308 5.62 -15.75 17.02
N SER A 309 4.69 -15.79 17.97
CA SER A 309 4.99 -15.74 19.41
C SER A 309 4.94 -17.09 20.12
N GLU A 310 4.29 -18.10 19.52
CA GLU A 310 4.11 -19.42 20.12
C GLU A 310 5.13 -20.44 19.55
N PRO A 311 5.67 -21.37 20.35
CA PRO A 311 6.66 -22.34 19.86
C PRO A 311 6.16 -23.19 18.67
N ALA A 312 6.75 -22.96 17.49
CA ALA A 312 6.46 -23.70 16.26
C ALA A 312 7.58 -24.67 15.92
N SER A 313 7.22 -25.88 15.50
CA SER A 313 8.17 -26.88 15.00
C SER A 313 8.69 -26.50 13.61
N TYR A 314 9.82 -27.07 13.23
CA TYR A 314 10.36 -26.89 11.88
C TYR A 314 9.39 -27.35 10.78
N HIS A 315 8.65 -28.45 10.98
CA HIS A 315 7.68 -28.95 9.99
C HIS A 315 6.53 -27.95 9.78
N GLU A 316 5.98 -27.37 10.85
CA GLU A 316 4.94 -26.34 10.76
C GLU A 316 5.44 -25.11 9.99
N LEU A 317 6.68 -24.69 10.24
CA LEU A 317 7.29 -23.58 9.50
C LEU A 317 7.53 -23.95 8.04
N ARG A 318 8.04 -25.14 7.73
CA ARG A 318 8.22 -25.59 6.34
C ARG A 318 6.91 -25.52 5.57
N SER A 319 5.80 -25.97 6.16
CA SER A 319 4.47 -25.82 5.56
C SER A 319 4.10 -24.35 5.37
N LEU A 320 4.27 -23.51 6.40
CA LEU A 320 3.98 -22.08 6.34
C LEU A 320 4.74 -21.36 5.20
N PHE A 321 6.05 -21.57 5.10
CA PHE A 321 6.88 -20.97 4.06
C PHE A 321 6.52 -21.53 2.67
N SER A 322 6.27 -22.82 2.55
CA SER A 322 5.87 -23.41 1.25
C SER A 322 4.56 -22.84 0.70
N GLU A 323 3.60 -22.49 1.58
CA GLU A 323 2.33 -21.89 1.17
C GLU A 323 2.45 -20.37 0.96
N GLY A 324 3.20 -19.68 1.82
CA GLY A 324 3.53 -18.26 1.69
C GLY A 324 2.32 -17.34 1.50
N ARG A 325 1.17 -17.63 2.12
CA ARG A 325 -0.11 -17.01 1.75
C ARG A 325 -0.16 -15.55 2.17
N ALA A 326 -0.34 -14.68 1.18
CA ALA A 326 -0.80 -13.32 1.36
C ALA A 326 -1.83 -13.01 0.28
N SER A 327 -3.09 -12.92 0.68
CA SER A 327 -4.21 -12.75 -0.23
C SER A 327 -5.07 -11.55 0.17
N ILE A 328 -5.61 -10.90 -0.85
CA ILE A 328 -6.65 -9.88 -0.67
C ILE A 328 -7.88 -10.35 -1.42
N ASN A 329 -8.97 -10.53 -0.67
CA ASN A 329 -10.21 -11.11 -1.17
C ASN A 329 -9.97 -12.50 -1.81
N LYS A 330 -9.96 -12.60 -3.15
CA LYS A 330 -9.77 -13.86 -3.89
C LYS A 330 -8.48 -13.93 -4.71
N ARG A 331 -7.57 -12.95 -4.55
CA ARG A 331 -6.32 -12.90 -5.33
C ARG A 331 -5.08 -12.79 -4.43
N PRO A 332 -3.92 -13.29 -4.87
CA PRO A 332 -2.67 -13.06 -4.16
C PRO A 332 -2.27 -11.58 -4.20
N ALA A 333 -1.50 -11.16 -3.19
CA ALA A 333 -0.87 -9.86 -3.14
C ALA A 333 0.19 -9.72 -4.24
N LYS A 334 0.24 -8.56 -4.91
CA LYS A 334 1.17 -8.33 -6.04
C LYS A 334 2.38 -7.47 -5.66
N ASN A 335 2.22 -6.60 -4.66
CA ASN A 335 3.21 -5.64 -4.21
C ASN A 335 3.11 -5.40 -2.70
N GLY A 336 4.03 -4.63 -2.13
CA GLY A 336 4.04 -4.31 -0.70
C GLY A 336 2.75 -3.66 -0.16
N VAL A 337 2.03 -2.87 -0.97
CA VAL A 337 0.74 -2.26 -0.55
C VAL A 337 -0.36 -3.32 -0.45
N ASP A 338 -0.45 -4.21 -1.44
CA ASP A 338 -1.37 -5.35 -1.39
C ASP A 338 -1.04 -6.29 -0.23
N PHE A 339 0.24 -6.51 0.08
CA PHE A 339 0.66 -7.34 1.21
C PHE A 339 0.21 -6.71 2.53
N ALA A 340 0.41 -5.39 2.70
CA ALA A 340 -0.07 -4.67 3.88
C ALA A 340 -1.60 -4.72 4.01
N ARG A 341 -2.34 -4.69 2.89
CA ARG A 341 -3.80 -4.90 2.88
C ARG A 341 -4.17 -6.32 3.30
N ALA A 342 -3.43 -7.34 2.84
CA ALA A 342 -3.64 -8.73 3.25
C ALA A 342 -3.46 -8.88 4.77
N VAL A 343 -2.38 -8.32 5.32
CA VAL A 343 -2.12 -8.31 6.77
C VAL A 343 -3.27 -7.65 7.54
N ALA A 344 -3.71 -6.46 7.13
CA ALA A 344 -4.77 -5.71 7.81
C ALA A 344 -6.18 -6.33 7.65
N SER A 345 -6.39 -7.19 6.65
CA SER A 345 -7.63 -7.93 6.41
C SER A 345 -7.61 -9.38 6.92
N LEU A 346 -6.51 -9.79 7.57
CA LEU A 346 -6.27 -11.17 8.00
C LEU A 346 -6.28 -12.19 6.84
N GLY A 347 -5.84 -11.76 5.67
CA GLY A 347 -5.62 -12.60 4.48
C GLY A 347 -4.26 -13.31 4.48
N VAL A 348 -3.67 -13.50 5.65
CA VAL A 348 -2.39 -14.18 5.93
C VAL A 348 -2.63 -15.34 6.90
N ASP A 349 -1.66 -16.24 7.03
CA ASP A 349 -1.76 -17.40 7.92
C ASP A 349 -1.97 -17.02 9.40
N ARG A 350 -2.72 -17.87 10.12
CA ARG A 350 -2.99 -17.70 11.55
C ARG A 350 -1.74 -18.00 12.37
N GLY A 351 -1.61 -17.36 13.53
CA GLY A 351 -0.46 -17.53 14.42
C GLY A 351 0.70 -16.57 14.13
N ILE A 352 0.70 -15.90 12.97
CA ILE A 352 1.60 -14.79 12.68
C ILE A 352 1.10 -13.54 13.41
N VAL A 353 1.98 -12.88 14.16
CA VAL A 353 1.70 -11.68 14.95
C VAL A 353 2.24 -10.40 14.30
N ALA A 354 3.25 -10.51 13.44
CA ALA A 354 3.81 -9.39 12.68
C ALA A 354 4.59 -9.88 11.45
N PHE A 355 4.98 -8.96 10.57
CA PHE A 355 5.93 -9.22 9.50
C PHE A 355 7.05 -8.17 9.50
N GLU A 356 8.29 -8.62 9.35
CA GLU A 356 9.42 -7.72 9.02
C GLU A 356 9.53 -7.54 7.53
N ARG A 357 9.21 -6.33 7.08
CA ARG A 357 9.28 -5.95 5.68
C ARG A 357 10.72 -5.61 5.34
N THR A 358 11.27 -6.29 4.34
CA THR A 358 12.63 -6.07 3.83
C THR A 358 12.58 -5.85 2.33
N GLY A 359 13.18 -4.75 1.85
CA GLY A 359 13.28 -4.44 0.42
C GLY A 359 14.69 -4.66 -0.11
N PHE A 360 14.82 -5.22 -1.30
CA PHE A 360 16.11 -5.39 -1.97
C PHE A 360 16.37 -4.19 -2.88
N GLN A 361 17.09 -3.20 -2.38
CA GLN A 361 17.28 -1.91 -3.05
C GLN A 361 18.72 -1.76 -3.54
N VAL A 362 18.88 -1.11 -4.70
CA VAL A 362 20.20 -0.72 -5.19
C VAL A 362 20.73 0.43 -4.35
N ARG A 363 21.90 0.21 -3.74
CA ARG A 363 22.61 1.18 -2.89
C ARG A 363 24.10 0.95 -3.10
N ASN A 364 24.88 2.03 -3.15
CA ASN A 364 26.32 1.98 -3.39
C ASN A 364 26.69 1.37 -4.78
N GLY A 365 26.29 2.03 -5.86
CA GLY A 365 26.54 1.55 -7.23
C GLY A 365 25.48 0.54 -7.68
N LEU A 366 25.91 -0.62 -8.19
CA LEU A 366 25.02 -1.71 -8.66
C LEU A 366 24.78 -2.81 -7.60
N ALA A 367 25.26 -2.62 -6.37
CA ALA A 367 25.07 -3.57 -5.28
C ALA A 367 23.64 -3.48 -4.73
N TYR A 368 23.06 -4.64 -4.40
CA TYR A 368 21.76 -4.71 -3.76
C TYR A 368 21.95 -4.87 -2.25
N PHE A 369 21.13 -4.18 -1.47
CA PHE A 369 21.05 -4.37 -0.02
C PHE A 369 19.62 -4.75 0.37
N ALA A 370 19.52 -5.73 1.26
CA ALA A 370 18.31 -6.08 1.97
C ALA A 370 18.10 -5.06 3.11
N ILE A 371 17.29 -4.06 2.83
CA ILE A 371 17.04 -2.92 3.73
C ILE A 371 15.75 -3.19 4.51
N PRO A 372 15.80 -3.18 5.86
CA PRO A 372 14.60 -3.21 6.68
C PRO A 372 13.73 -1.98 6.39
N LEU A 373 12.50 -2.19 5.95
CA LEU A 373 11.51 -1.14 5.66
C LEU A 373 10.54 -0.92 6.82
N GLY A 374 10.58 -1.79 7.84
CA GLY A 374 9.82 -1.65 9.07
C GLY A 374 8.99 -2.88 9.40
N ARG A 375 8.49 -2.90 10.64
CA ARG A 375 7.62 -3.95 11.18
C ARG A 375 6.16 -3.62 10.93
N VAL A 376 5.39 -4.58 10.45
CA VAL A 376 3.94 -4.44 10.26
C VAL A 376 3.23 -5.46 11.16
N PRO A 377 2.54 -5.02 12.23
CA PRO A 377 1.81 -5.93 13.10
C PRO A 377 0.58 -6.50 12.38
N VAL A 378 0.29 -7.78 12.59
CA VAL A 378 -0.94 -8.42 12.12
C VAL A 378 -2.07 -7.97 13.03
N ALA A 379 -2.88 -7.04 12.54
CA ALA A 379 -4.03 -6.52 13.27
C ALA A 379 -5.18 -6.23 12.31
N ARG A 380 -6.37 -6.67 12.68
CA ARG A 380 -7.57 -6.48 11.87
C ARG A 380 -7.97 -5.00 11.80
N ASN A 381 -8.09 -4.46 10.60
CA ASN A 381 -8.72 -3.18 10.32
C ASN A 381 -9.91 -3.35 9.36
N ALA A 382 -11.14 -3.29 9.89
CA ALA A 382 -12.37 -3.46 9.10
C ALA A 382 -12.54 -2.46 7.96
N ARG A 383 -11.93 -1.27 8.04
CA ARG A 383 -12.03 -0.23 7.01
C ARG A 383 -11.28 -0.58 5.72
N VAL A 384 -10.29 -1.48 5.80
CA VAL A 384 -9.55 -1.96 4.62
C VAL A 384 -10.49 -2.72 3.66
N ASP A 385 -11.57 -3.33 4.17
CA ASP A 385 -12.53 -4.06 3.35
C ASP A 385 -13.26 -3.17 2.34
N LEU A 386 -13.35 -1.86 2.60
CA LEU A 386 -13.94 -0.89 1.69
C LEU A 386 -13.20 -0.86 0.34
N LEU A 387 -11.89 -1.16 0.35
CA LEU A 387 -11.08 -1.28 -0.86
C LEU A 387 -11.49 -2.48 -1.72
N ASN A 388 -12.09 -3.53 -1.14
CA ASN A 388 -12.48 -4.74 -1.90
C ASN A 388 -13.53 -4.42 -2.97
N ALA A 389 -14.47 -3.52 -2.68
CA ALA A 389 -15.50 -3.10 -3.62
C ALA A 389 -14.91 -2.36 -4.84
N ILE A 390 -13.75 -1.73 -4.68
CA ILE A 390 -13.10 -0.92 -5.72
C ILE A 390 -11.79 -1.51 -6.23
N ASP A 391 -11.42 -2.73 -5.82
CA ASP A 391 -10.13 -3.35 -6.12
C ASP A 391 -9.89 -3.46 -7.65
N SER A 392 -10.93 -3.79 -8.42
CA SER A 392 -10.82 -3.83 -9.89
C SER A 392 -10.55 -2.45 -10.51
N TRP A 393 -11.04 -1.38 -9.90
CA TRP A 393 -10.77 -0.02 -10.35
C TRP A 393 -9.35 0.38 -9.98
N LEU A 394 -8.89 0.07 -8.75
CA LEU A 394 -7.52 0.32 -8.30
C LEU A 394 -6.50 -0.40 -9.18
N ASP A 395 -6.71 -1.68 -9.47
CA ASP A 395 -5.87 -2.48 -10.36
C ASP A 395 -5.71 -1.85 -11.76
N ARG A 396 -6.81 -1.30 -12.31
CA ARG A 396 -6.79 -0.60 -13.61
C ARG A 396 -6.10 0.76 -13.48
N PHE A 397 -6.43 1.54 -12.46
CA PHE A 397 -5.88 2.86 -12.23
C PHE A 397 -4.36 2.80 -12.06
N PHE A 398 -3.84 1.96 -11.17
CA PHE A 398 -2.39 1.84 -10.94
C PHE A 398 -1.64 1.36 -12.17
N ARG A 399 -2.20 0.40 -12.92
CA ARG A 399 -1.61 -0.04 -14.20
C ARG A 399 -1.45 1.12 -15.19
N GLN A 400 -2.45 1.98 -15.29
CA GLN A 400 -2.38 3.14 -16.18
C GLN A 400 -1.52 4.26 -15.61
N ALA A 401 -1.47 4.44 -14.29
CA ALA A 401 -0.67 5.47 -13.64
C ALA A 401 0.85 5.22 -13.75
N VAL A 402 1.29 3.97 -13.94
CA VAL A 402 2.71 3.63 -14.15
C VAL A 402 3.10 3.51 -15.63
N ALA A 403 2.15 3.66 -16.56
CA ALA A 403 2.43 3.58 -17.99
C ALA A 403 3.29 4.76 -18.45
N LYS A 404 4.17 4.55 -19.44
CA LYS A 404 5.02 5.61 -20.00
C LYS A 404 4.23 6.78 -20.60
N THR A 405 2.98 6.53 -21.01
CA THR A 405 2.07 7.52 -21.58
C THR A 405 1.25 8.27 -20.52
N ALA A 406 1.41 7.94 -19.24
CA ALA A 406 0.60 8.51 -18.16
C ALA A 406 0.93 10.00 -17.93
N PRO A 407 -0.07 10.89 -17.87
CA PRO A 407 0.14 12.28 -17.49
C PRO A 407 0.73 12.39 -16.07
N GLY A 408 1.69 13.31 -15.85
CA GLY A 408 2.37 13.44 -14.56
C GLY A 408 1.47 13.67 -13.35
N ARG A 409 0.30 14.30 -13.53
CA ARG A 409 -0.72 14.44 -12.48
C ARG A 409 -1.37 13.12 -12.06
N VAL A 410 -1.56 12.20 -13.01
CA VAL A 410 -2.10 10.85 -12.77
C VAL A 410 -1.05 10.01 -12.03
N VAL A 411 0.22 10.08 -12.46
CA VAL A 411 1.35 9.43 -11.77
C VAL A 411 1.44 9.91 -10.32
N SER A 412 1.36 11.23 -10.10
CA SER A 412 1.44 11.84 -8.76
C SER A 412 0.25 11.44 -7.88
N ALA A 413 -0.96 11.43 -8.43
CA ALA A 413 -2.15 10.96 -7.73
C ALA A 413 -2.07 9.46 -7.40
N GLY A 414 -1.49 8.65 -8.30
CA GLY A 414 -1.15 7.25 -8.06
C GLY A 414 -0.31 7.06 -6.81
N ARG A 415 0.82 7.76 -6.71
CA ARG A 415 1.71 7.70 -5.54
C ARG A 415 1.00 8.11 -4.24
N ARG A 416 0.25 9.20 -4.27
CA ARG A 416 -0.54 9.65 -3.10
C ARG A 416 -1.59 8.63 -2.67
N LEU A 417 -2.25 7.99 -3.64
CA LEU A 417 -3.24 6.96 -3.37
C LEU A 417 -2.59 5.70 -2.76
N GLU A 418 -1.44 5.24 -3.28
CA GLU A 418 -0.69 4.14 -2.67
C GLU A 418 -0.28 4.45 -1.22
N GLN A 419 0.22 5.67 -0.97
CA GLN A 419 0.56 6.13 0.38
C GLN A 419 -0.65 6.11 1.31
N ALA A 420 -1.80 6.61 0.86
CA ALA A 420 -3.02 6.64 1.67
C ALA A 420 -3.59 5.24 1.94
N ILE A 421 -3.50 4.32 0.98
CA ILE A 421 -3.87 2.91 1.19
C ILE A 421 -2.95 2.28 2.24
N PHE A 422 -1.63 2.48 2.15
CA PHE A 422 -0.70 1.94 3.14
C PHE A 422 -0.89 2.58 4.53
N ALA A 423 -1.17 3.88 4.60
CA ALA A 423 -1.46 4.55 5.87
C ALA A 423 -2.72 3.97 6.54
N LEU A 424 -3.73 3.56 5.76
CA LEU A 424 -4.92 2.89 6.29
C LEU A 424 -4.61 1.50 6.88
N THR A 425 -3.61 0.78 6.37
CA THR A 425 -3.24 -0.55 6.87
C THR A 425 -2.39 -0.48 8.14
N GLN A 426 -1.79 0.67 8.45
CA GLN A 426 -1.02 0.85 9.69
C GLN A 426 -1.93 0.97 10.92
N ARG A 427 -1.54 0.28 12.00
CA ARG A 427 -2.21 0.38 13.29
C ARG A 427 -1.77 1.64 14.03
N ASN A 428 -2.53 2.72 13.87
CA ASN A 428 -2.33 3.94 14.65
C ASN A 428 -3.43 4.09 15.70
N ALA A 429 -3.17 3.56 16.90
CA ALA A 429 -4.02 3.77 18.06
C ALA A 429 -4.13 5.30 18.31
N GLY A 430 -5.33 5.87 18.11
CA GLY A 430 -5.59 7.31 18.29
C GLY A 430 -5.95 8.09 17.03
N GLN A 431 -5.73 7.55 15.82
CA GLN A 431 -6.05 8.29 14.58
C GLN A 431 -7.53 8.19 14.15
N GLY A 432 -8.37 7.41 14.85
CA GLY A 432 -9.81 7.35 14.59
C GLY A 432 -10.13 7.10 13.11
N GLY A 433 -10.95 7.95 12.50
CA GLY A 433 -11.29 7.94 11.07
C GLY A 433 -10.32 8.65 10.13
N ALA A 434 -9.27 9.31 10.65
CA ALA A 434 -8.39 10.17 9.85
C ALA A 434 -7.67 9.47 8.68
N PRO A 435 -7.16 8.22 8.81
CA PRO A 435 -6.54 7.53 7.68
C PRO A 435 -7.55 7.21 6.57
N LEU A 436 -8.80 6.91 6.93
CA LEU A 436 -9.86 6.67 5.95
C LEU A 436 -10.26 7.97 5.25
N LEU A 437 -10.34 9.08 5.99
CA LEU A 437 -10.53 10.40 5.39
C LEU A 437 -9.40 10.74 4.40
N GLY A 438 -8.13 10.53 4.80
CA GLY A 438 -6.99 10.73 3.92
C GLY A 438 -7.06 9.88 2.64
N LEU A 439 -7.50 8.63 2.75
CA LEU A 439 -7.75 7.76 1.60
C LEU A 439 -8.89 8.27 0.72
N LEU A 440 -10.01 8.69 1.30
CA LEU A 440 -11.14 9.24 0.56
C LEU A 440 -10.72 10.51 -0.22
N LEU A 441 -9.95 11.40 0.40
CA LEU A 441 -9.37 12.58 -0.25
C LEU A 441 -8.39 12.18 -1.38
N ALA A 442 -7.55 11.17 -1.17
CA ALA A 442 -6.65 10.65 -2.20
C ALA A 442 -7.39 10.04 -3.39
N LEU A 443 -8.49 9.32 -3.17
CA LEU A 443 -9.39 8.84 -4.23
C LEU A 443 -10.03 10.00 -5.00
N GLY A 444 -10.47 11.05 -4.29
CA GLY A 444 -10.94 12.30 -4.89
C GLY A 444 -9.87 12.94 -5.79
N ASN A 445 -8.63 13.01 -5.30
CA ASN A 445 -7.49 13.54 -6.05
C ASN A 445 -7.19 12.70 -7.30
N ALA A 446 -7.26 11.37 -7.21
CA ALA A 446 -7.10 10.46 -8.34
C ALA A 446 -8.20 10.68 -9.41
N GLN A 447 -9.47 10.77 -9.00
CA GLN A 447 -10.57 11.07 -9.91
C GLN A 447 -10.39 12.43 -10.59
N ARG A 448 -10.02 13.47 -9.82
CA ARG A 448 -9.72 14.80 -10.35
C ARG A 448 -8.57 14.78 -11.35
N ALA A 449 -7.50 14.02 -11.07
CA ALA A 449 -6.38 13.88 -12.00
C ALA A 449 -6.83 13.27 -13.32
N LEU A 450 -7.70 12.26 -13.28
CA LEU A 450 -8.31 11.66 -14.48
C LEU A 450 -9.18 12.67 -15.23
N ALA A 451 -10.04 13.42 -14.54
CA ALA A 451 -10.90 14.45 -15.15
C ALA A 451 -10.08 15.58 -15.79
N GLY A 452 -9.03 16.04 -15.12
CA GLY A 452 -8.10 17.04 -15.67
C GLY A 452 -7.26 16.52 -16.85
N SER A 453 -7.17 15.20 -17.01
CA SER A 453 -6.55 14.51 -18.15
C SER A 453 -7.60 13.81 -19.02
N TYR A 454 -8.80 14.36 -19.11
CA TYR A 454 -9.98 13.72 -19.71
C TYR A 454 -9.75 13.09 -21.08
N ALA A 455 -9.08 13.79 -22.01
CA ALA A 455 -8.82 13.26 -23.36
C ALA A 455 -8.06 11.91 -23.29
N TRP A 456 -7.02 11.86 -22.48
CA TRP A 456 -6.24 10.64 -22.23
C TRP A 456 -7.06 9.60 -21.45
N SER A 457 -7.78 10.01 -20.41
CA SER A 457 -8.54 9.12 -19.53
C SER A 457 -9.67 8.38 -20.25
N LYS A 458 -10.35 9.05 -21.18
CA LYS A 458 -11.45 8.48 -21.97
C LYS A 458 -10.98 7.38 -22.91
N GLU A 459 -9.74 7.46 -23.39
CA GLU A 459 -9.12 6.45 -24.26
C GLU A 459 -8.66 5.20 -23.49
N GLN A 460 -8.54 5.27 -22.16
CA GLN A 460 -8.10 4.14 -21.35
C GLN A 460 -9.22 3.10 -21.17
N PHE A 461 -9.04 1.95 -21.79
CA PHE A 461 -10.02 0.86 -21.75
C PHE A 461 -10.36 0.44 -20.31
N GLY A 462 -11.65 0.51 -19.97
CA GLY A 462 -12.19 0.06 -18.68
C GLY A 462 -11.94 1.00 -17.48
N LEU A 463 -11.24 2.13 -17.66
CA LEU A 463 -11.04 3.11 -16.59
C LEU A 463 -12.18 4.13 -16.55
N ARG A 464 -13.28 3.75 -15.90
CA ARG A 464 -14.46 4.60 -15.73
C ARG A 464 -14.32 5.54 -14.51
N PRO A 465 -15.07 6.66 -14.47
CA PRO A 465 -15.17 7.48 -13.27
C PRO A 465 -15.57 6.66 -12.04
N LEU A 466 -14.86 6.85 -10.93
CA LEU A 466 -15.04 6.07 -9.71
C LEU A 466 -16.42 6.34 -9.07
N THR A 467 -17.06 5.30 -8.57
CA THR A 467 -18.29 5.39 -7.75
C THR A 467 -18.11 4.56 -6.49
N LEU A 468 -18.48 5.10 -5.33
CA LEU A 468 -18.42 4.46 -4.03
C LEU A 468 -19.84 4.26 -3.50
N ASP A 469 -20.19 3.01 -3.18
CA ASP A 469 -21.56 2.66 -2.78
C ASP A 469 -21.73 2.41 -1.28
N ASP A 470 -20.65 2.02 -0.58
CA ASP A 470 -20.71 1.70 0.85
C ASP A 470 -20.71 2.98 1.71
N PRO A 471 -21.76 3.25 2.51
CA PRO A 471 -21.87 4.48 3.30
C PRO A 471 -20.76 4.61 4.35
N ARG A 472 -20.08 3.53 4.74
CA ARG A 472 -18.96 3.57 5.67
C ARG A 472 -17.80 4.43 5.18
N TRP A 473 -17.62 4.60 3.86
CA TRP A 473 -16.65 5.56 3.32
C TRP A 473 -16.83 6.97 3.88
N VAL A 474 -18.07 7.37 4.13
CA VAL A 474 -18.40 8.69 4.68
C VAL A 474 -18.51 8.63 6.19
N LEU A 475 -19.24 7.65 6.74
CA LEU A 475 -19.52 7.59 8.18
C LEU A 475 -18.26 7.37 9.02
N ASP A 476 -17.36 6.48 8.59
CA ASP A 476 -16.14 6.17 9.34
C ASP A 476 -15.03 7.22 9.10
N ALA A 477 -15.17 8.04 8.06
CA ALA A 477 -14.26 9.14 7.73
C ALA A 477 -14.73 10.50 8.26
N TYR A 478 -15.93 10.56 8.84
CA TYR A 478 -16.53 11.81 9.28
C TYR A 478 -15.74 12.41 10.44
N ASP A 479 -15.17 13.60 10.22
CA ASP A 479 -14.31 14.31 11.18
C ASP A 479 -15.07 15.40 11.98
N HIS A 480 -16.40 15.40 11.89
CA HIS A 480 -17.28 16.36 12.57
C HIS A 480 -17.10 17.83 12.16
N SER A 481 -16.35 18.12 11.11
CA SER A 481 -16.09 19.51 10.68
C SER A 481 -17.26 20.11 9.89
N ALA A 482 -17.34 21.46 9.88
CA ALA A 482 -18.33 22.19 9.09
C ALA A 482 -18.06 22.02 7.58
N GLU A 483 -16.79 22.01 7.17
CA GLU A 483 -16.36 21.71 5.79
C GLU A 483 -16.97 20.39 5.29
N PHE A 484 -16.88 19.34 6.11
CA PHE A 484 -17.38 18.01 5.76
C PHE A 484 -18.91 18.02 5.60
N ARG A 485 -19.64 18.62 6.55
CA ARG A 485 -21.10 18.71 6.48
C ARG A 485 -21.58 19.54 5.27
N LEU A 486 -20.93 20.68 5.00
CA LEU A 486 -21.24 21.51 3.85
C LEU A 486 -20.95 20.79 2.53
N ALA A 487 -19.81 20.10 2.42
CA ALA A 487 -19.46 19.33 1.23
C ALA A 487 -20.47 18.21 1.00
N ALA A 488 -20.84 17.45 2.04
CA ALA A 488 -21.86 16.41 2.00
C ALA A 488 -23.23 16.95 1.53
N ALA A 489 -23.64 18.12 2.03
CA ALA A 489 -24.87 18.77 1.57
C ALA A 489 -24.79 19.20 0.11
N LEU A 490 -23.69 19.85 -0.30
CA LEU A 490 -23.50 20.35 -1.66
C LEU A 490 -23.46 19.22 -2.69
N VAL A 491 -22.72 18.13 -2.45
CA VAL A 491 -22.63 17.00 -3.40
C VAL A 491 -23.95 16.24 -3.55
N SER A 492 -24.84 16.33 -2.55
CA SER A 492 -26.19 15.78 -2.63
C SER A 492 -27.15 16.59 -3.51
N LEU A 493 -26.71 17.76 -4.02
CA LEU A 493 -27.51 18.66 -4.84
C LEU A 493 -27.91 18.02 -6.17
N GLN A 494 -29.21 18.02 -6.43
CA GLN A 494 -29.81 17.58 -7.68
C GLN A 494 -30.95 18.51 -8.09
N GLY A 495 -31.07 18.76 -9.38
CA GLY A 495 -32.15 19.58 -9.94
C GLY A 495 -32.80 18.89 -11.12
N ARG A 496 -34.12 18.99 -11.22
CA ARG A 496 -34.87 18.60 -12.44
C ARG A 496 -35.29 19.87 -13.17
N PHE A 497 -34.67 20.09 -14.32
CA PHE A 497 -34.89 21.25 -15.17
C PHE A 497 -35.85 20.88 -16.30
N GLY A 498 -36.90 21.67 -16.51
CA GLY A 498 -37.97 21.39 -17.48
C GLY A 498 -39.12 20.53 -16.95
N LYS A 499 -40.19 20.41 -17.74
CA LYS A 499 -41.37 19.61 -17.38
C LYS A 499 -41.05 18.11 -17.48
N PRO A 500 -41.45 17.27 -16.50
CA PRO A 500 -41.25 15.82 -16.56
C PRO A 500 -41.74 15.23 -17.89
N GLY A 501 -40.89 14.44 -18.56
CA GLY A 501 -41.20 13.80 -19.84
C GLY A 501 -41.04 14.68 -21.08
N ALA A 502 -40.78 15.98 -20.94
CA ALA A 502 -40.43 16.84 -22.07
C ALA A 502 -39.04 16.49 -22.62
N ALA A 503 -38.83 16.64 -23.93
CA ALA A 503 -37.51 16.44 -24.55
C ALA A 503 -36.43 17.39 -24.00
N SER A 504 -36.83 18.56 -23.49
CA SER A 504 -35.95 19.53 -22.82
C SER A 504 -35.73 19.23 -21.33
N SER A 505 -36.39 18.20 -20.78
CA SER A 505 -36.26 17.83 -19.37
C SER A 505 -34.89 17.20 -19.11
N ARG A 506 -34.16 17.74 -18.14
CA ARG A 506 -32.84 17.22 -17.74
C ARG A 506 -32.75 17.13 -16.23
N GLN A 507 -32.36 15.96 -15.72
CA GLN A 507 -31.89 15.81 -14.35
C GLN A 507 -30.40 16.14 -14.32
N LEU A 508 -29.99 17.02 -13.42
CA LEU A 508 -28.62 17.49 -13.31
C LEU A 508 -28.13 17.32 -11.86
N ARG A 509 -27.08 16.53 -11.68
CA ARG A 509 -26.43 16.33 -10.37
C ARG A 509 -25.22 17.25 -10.23
N LEU A 510 -24.75 17.48 -9.01
CA LEU A 510 -23.57 18.33 -8.79
C LEU A 510 -22.35 17.83 -9.57
N ARG A 511 -22.11 16.51 -9.60
CA ARG A 511 -20.92 15.90 -10.19
C ARG A 511 -20.67 16.29 -11.66
N GLU A 512 -21.73 16.50 -12.45
CA GLU A 512 -21.64 16.97 -13.84
C GLU A 512 -21.07 18.40 -13.98
N HIS A 513 -21.01 19.16 -12.89
CA HIS A 513 -20.31 20.45 -12.84
C HIS A 513 -18.84 20.33 -12.39
N LEU A 514 -18.49 19.22 -11.75
CA LEU A 514 -17.16 18.97 -11.21
C LEU A 514 -16.25 18.38 -12.29
N GLU A 515 -16.79 17.49 -13.12
CA GLU A 515 -16.03 16.75 -14.11
C GLU A 515 -16.85 16.34 -15.35
N PRO A 516 -16.20 16.04 -16.49
CA PRO A 516 -16.88 15.71 -17.75
C PRO A 516 -17.45 14.28 -17.74
N VAL A 517 -18.51 14.07 -16.96
CA VAL A 517 -19.17 12.78 -16.78
C VAL A 517 -20.62 12.81 -17.23
N THR A 518 -21.17 11.63 -17.50
CA THR A 518 -22.60 11.41 -17.77
C THR A 518 -23.13 10.28 -16.89
N SER A 519 -24.37 10.42 -16.43
CA SER A 519 -25.02 9.41 -15.58
C SER A 519 -25.38 8.18 -16.42
N LEU A 520 -25.05 6.99 -15.91
CA LEU A 520 -25.46 5.72 -16.51
C LEU A 520 -26.54 5.06 -15.64
N LYS A 521 -27.13 3.95 -16.11
CA LYS A 521 -28.03 3.11 -15.28
C LYS A 521 -27.36 2.67 -13.98
N LYS A 522 -26.04 2.45 -14.02
CA LYS A 522 -25.20 2.14 -12.86
C LYS A 522 -23.92 2.96 -12.93
N GLY A 523 -23.72 3.84 -11.95
CA GLY A 523 -22.54 4.69 -11.85
C GLY A 523 -22.44 5.74 -12.96
N TRP A 524 -21.20 6.03 -13.37
CA TRP A 524 -20.85 7.14 -14.24
C TRP A 524 -20.01 6.69 -15.43
N GLY A 525 -20.18 7.37 -16.56
CA GLY A 525 -19.33 7.26 -17.74
C GLY A 525 -18.64 8.60 -18.02
N TRP A 526 -17.51 8.57 -18.71
CA TRP A 526 -16.96 9.78 -19.32
C TRP A 526 -17.96 10.30 -20.36
N ALA A 527 -18.25 11.60 -20.34
CA ALA A 527 -19.10 12.21 -21.36
C ALA A 527 -18.46 12.01 -22.75
N GLU A 528 -19.25 12.02 -23.84
CA GLU A 528 -18.65 12.00 -25.17
C GLU A 528 -17.98 13.34 -25.49
N ASN A 529 -18.68 14.42 -25.15
CA ASN A 529 -18.25 15.80 -25.31
C ASN A 529 -18.39 16.54 -23.96
N PRO A 530 -17.32 17.15 -23.41
CA PRO A 530 -17.41 17.94 -22.18
C PRO A 530 -18.41 19.08 -22.31
N SER A 531 -19.38 19.16 -21.39
CA SER A 531 -20.33 20.27 -21.34
C SER A 531 -19.65 21.55 -20.83
N ARG A 532 -20.17 22.71 -21.25
CA ARG A 532 -19.88 24.02 -20.62
C ARG A 532 -20.37 24.12 -19.17
N ASP A 533 -21.06 23.08 -18.69
CA ASP A 533 -21.51 22.95 -17.30
C ASP A 533 -20.38 22.54 -16.35
N VAL A 534 -19.27 21.97 -16.86
CA VAL A 534 -18.08 21.64 -16.07
C VAL A 534 -17.31 22.92 -15.76
N VAL A 535 -17.44 23.43 -14.54
CA VAL A 535 -16.95 24.76 -14.14
C VAL A 535 -16.19 24.77 -12.82
N TRP A 536 -15.98 23.59 -12.21
CA TRP A 536 -15.29 23.50 -10.93
C TRP A 536 -13.78 23.74 -11.06
N ASN A 537 -13.26 24.56 -10.16
CA ASN A 537 -11.84 24.86 -9.98
C ASN A 537 -11.51 24.80 -8.48
N ASP A 538 -10.68 23.85 -8.11
CA ASP A 538 -10.39 23.56 -6.70
C ASP A 538 -9.56 24.63 -6.01
N ALA A 539 -8.82 25.45 -6.76
CA ALA A 539 -8.12 26.60 -6.18
C ALA A 539 -9.08 27.74 -5.80
N ARG A 540 -10.33 27.66 -6.28
CA ARG A 540 -11.35 28.70 -6.15
C ARG A 540 -12.74 28.09 -5.94
N PRO A 541 -12.99 27.38 -4.82
CA PRO A 541 -14.28 26.71 -4.58
C PRO A 541 -15.45 27.68 -4.52
N LEU A 542 -15.26 28.87 -3.93
CA LEU A 542 -16.28 29.91 -3.86
C LEU A 542 -16.73 30.37 -5.25
N GLU A 543 -15.79 30.76 -6.12
CA GLU A 543 -16.09 31.17 -7.49
C GLU A 543 -16.67 30.03 -8.32
N SER A 544 -16.24 28.80 -8.06
CA SER A 544 -16.78 27.60 -8.70
C SER A 544 -18.25 27.41 -8.36
N MET A 545 -18.63 27.54 -7.09
CA MET A 545 -20.03 27.51 -6.66
C MET A 545 -20.85 28.62 -7.33
N GLN A 546 -20.31 29.83 -7.45
CA GLN A 546 -20.97 30.91 -8.17
C GLN A 546 -21.17 30.60 -9.66
N ALA A 547 -20.16 30.00 -10.31
CA ALA A 547 -20.25 29.56 -11.69
C ALA A 547 -21.31 28.46 -11.87
N ILE A 548 -21.39 27.50 -10.95
CA ILE A 548 -22.42 26.46 -10.92
C ILE A 548 -23.81 27.08 -10.83
N LEU A 549 -24.01 28.00 -9.87
CA LEU A 549 -25.29 28.70 -9.71
C LEU A 549 -25.70 29.42 -10.99
N LYS A 550 -24.75 30.10 -11.67
CA LYS A 550 -24.98 30.77 -12.95
C LYS A 550 -25.36 29.77 -14.06
N ARG A 551 -24.70 28.61 -14.16
CA ARG A 551 -25.03 27.56 -15.14
C ARG A 551 -26.44 27.00 -14.90
N ARG A 552 -26.80 26.75 -13.65
CA ARG A 552 -28.13 26.26 -13.26
C ARG A 552 -29.23 27.27 -13.55
N LEU A 553 -28.98 28.57 -13.31
CA LEU A 553 -29.91 29.63 -13.65
C LEU A 553 -30.15 29.74 -15.18
N ILE A 554 -29.09 29.62 -15.98
CA ILE A 554 -29.21 29.57 -17.45
C ILE A 554 -30.07 28.38 -17.86
N LEU A 555 -29.82 27.20 -17.29
CA LEU A 555 -30.58 25.99 -17.61
C LEU A 555 -32.06 26.12 -17.20
N ALA A 556 -32.35 26.68 -16.02
CA ALA A 556 -33.72 26.95 -15.57
C ALA A 556 -34.46 27.88 -16.55
N SER A 557 -33.78 28.92 -17.04
CA SER A 557 -34.35 29.82 -18.05
C SER A 557 -34.58 29.13 -19.39
N GLN A 558 -33.64 28.31 -19.86
CA GLN A 558 -33.73 27.60 -21.14
C GLN A 558 -34.82 26.52 -21.16
N THR A 559 -35.09 25.91 -19.99
CA THR A 559 -36.05 24.82 -19.84
C THR A 559 -37.42 25.29 -19.35
N GLY A 560 -37.59 26.60 -19.10
CA GLY A 560 -38.86 27.20 -18.67
C GLY A 560 -39.27 26.87 -17.24
N CYS A 561 -38.31 26.64 -16.34
CA CYS A 561 -38.61 26.45 -14.92
C CYS A 561 -39.21 27.73 -14.33
N THR A 562 -40.39 27.61 -13.73
CA THR A 562 -41.08 28.73 -13.06
C THR A 562 -40.57 28.95 -11.63
N HIS A 563 -40.10 27.88 -10.97
CA HIS A 563 -39.62 27.88 -9.59
C HIS A 563 -38.25 27.22 -9.51
N TRP A 564 -37.47 27.55 -8.47
CA TRP A 564 -36.12 27.02 -8.31
C TRP A 564 -36.16 25.48 -8.17
N PRO A 565 -35.50 24.72 -9.08
CA PRO A 565 -35.70 23.28 -9.17
C PRO A 565 -34.74 22.45 -8.30
N ASP A 566 -33.74 23.07 -7.69
CA ASP A 566 -32.72 22.33 -6.95
C ASP A 566 -33.20 21.94 -5.56
N LEU A 567 -32.95 20.67 -5.22
CA LEU A 567 -33.11 20.08 -3.91
C LEU A 567 -31.88 19.22 -3.59
N GLY A 568 -31.74 18.79 -2.34
CA GLY A 568 -30.67 17.89 -1.92
C GLY A 568 -31.23 16.69 -1.17
N GLU A 569 -30.57 15.54 -1.32
CA GLU A 569 -30.84 14.38 -0.44
C GLU A 569 -30.40 14.66 1.00
N ARG A 570 -29.41 15.54 1.17
CA ARG A 570 -28.95 16.05 2.45
C ARG A 570 -29.14 17.55 2.50
N SER A 571 -29.21 18.09 3.70
CA SER A 571 -29.39 19.51 3.94
C SER A 571 -28.22 20.05 4.73
N ALA A 572 -27.76 21.24 4.35
CA ALA A 572 -26.81 21.99 5.15
C ALA A 572 -27.51 22.54 6.39
N ARG A 573 -26.75 22.69 7.47
CA ARG A 573 -27.23 23.36 8.68
C ARG A 573 -27.05 24.85 8.54
N LEU A 574 -27.95 25.59 9.18
CA LEU A 574 -27.92 27.05 9.20
C LEU A 574 -26.61 27.60 9.81
N GLU A 575 -26.08 26.96 10.85
CA GLU A 575 -24.78 27.30 11.44
C GLU A 575 -23.60 27.16 10.48
N ASP A 576 -23.55 26.06 9.74
CA ASP A 576 -22.46 25.76 8.80
C ASP A 576 -22.53 26.74 7.62
N VAL A 577 -23.74 27.04 7.14
CA VAL A 577 -23.98 28.06 6.11
C VAL A 577 -23.53 29.44 6.60
N THR A 578 -23.82 29.79 7.85
CA THR A 578 -23.36 31.05 8.46
C THR A 578 -21.84 31.12 8.50
N ALA A 579 -21.19 30.05 8.97
CA ALA A 579 -19.74 29.96 9.01
C ALA A 579 -19.11 30.11 7.59
N PHE A 580 -19.74 29.55 6.55
CA PHE A 580 -19.33 29.73 5.16
C PHE A 580 -19.43 31.18 4.68
N ILE A 581 -20.54 31.85 5.00
CA ILE A 581 -20.78 33.26 4.62
C ILE A 581 -19.79 34.20 5.32
N GLU A 582 -19.47 33.91 6.56
CA GLU A 582 -18.52 34.70 7.37
C GLU A 582 -17.05 34.39 7.06
N GLY A 583 -16.77 33.38 6.22
CA GLY A 583 -15.40 33.00 5.86
C GLY A 583 -14.65 32.27 6.98
N ARG A 584 -15.38 31.58 7.88
CA ARG A 584 -14.82 30.80 9.00
C ARG A 584 -14.54 29.33 8.64
N ILE A 585 -14.61 28.97 7.36
CA ILE A 585 -14.42 27.61 6.84
C ILE A 585 -13.06 27.53 6.16
N ASP A 586 -12.37 26.41 6.29
CA ASP A 586 -11.21 26.10 5.44
C ASP A 586 -11.69 25.76 4.02
N GLU A 587 -11.59 26.72 3.11
CA GLU A 587 -12.04 26.57 1.73
C GLU A 587 -11.25 25.51 0.96
N HIS A 588 -9.95 25.34 1.25
CA HIS A 588 -9.13 24.33 0.59
C HIS A 588 -9.62 22.93 0.98
N LYS A 589 -9.75 22.68 2.29
CA LYS A 589 -10.29 21.42 2.81
C LYS A 589 -11.71 21.16 2.29
N PHE A 590 -12.58 22.16 2.29
CA PHE A 590 -13.93 22.07 1.73
C PHE A 590 -13.91 21.65 0.26
N GLY A 591 -13.03 22.25 -0.56
CA GLY A 591 -12.91 21.90 -1.98
C GLY A 591 -12.48 20.45 -2.20
N GLU A 592 -11.49 19.97 -1.46
CA GLU A 592 -11.05 18.57 -1.53
C GLU A 592 -12.17 17.60 -1.11
N LEU A 593 -12.92 17.94 -0.05
CA LEU A 593 -14.07 17.17 0.42
C LEU A 593 -15.21 17.11 -0.60
N VAL A 594 -15.50 18.21 -1.31
CA VAL A 594 -16.54 18.23 -2.36
C VAL A 594 -16.19 17.21 -3.45
N ILE A 595 -14.94 17.19 -3.92
CA ILE A 595 -14.51 16.21 -4.91
C ILE A 595 -14.59 14.78 -4.35
N ALA A 596 -14.05 14.55 -3.15
CA ALA A 596 -13.97 13.23 -2.55
C ALA A 596 -15.35 12.63 -2.26
N LEU A 597 -16.28 13.43 -1.71
CA LEU A 597 -17.65 12.99 -1.42
C LEU A 597 -18.50 12.87 -2.69
N SER A 598 -18.18 13.58 -3.78
CA SER A 598 -18.88 13.42 -5.07
C SER A 598 -18.70 12.04 -5.70
N LEU A 599 -17.74 11.25 -5.21
CA LEU A 599 -17.54 9.86 -5.62
C LEU A 599 -18.65 8.94 -5.11
N MET A 600 -19.34 9.32 -4.04
CA MET A 600 -20.42 8.53 -3.46
C MET A 600 -21.62 8.46 -4.40
N SER A 601 -22.25 7.29 -4.50
CA SER A 601 -23.50 7.14 -5.25
C SER A 601 -24.69 7.80 -4.54
N SER A 602 -24.69 7.78 -3.21
CA SER A 602 -25.54 8.59 -2.33
C SER A 602 -24.79 8.90 -1.03
N ILE A 603 -25.03 10.08 -0.48
CA ILE A 603 -24.41 10.52 0.78
C ILE A 603 -25.27 10.00 1.94
N PRO A 604 -24.74 9.28 2.94
CA PRO A 604 -25.54 8.84 4.09
C PRO A 604 -25.96 10.02 4.98
N THR A 605 -26.94 9.80 5.86
CA THR A 605 -27.29 10.79 6.88
C THR A 605 -26.15 10.85 7.90
N LEU A 606 -25.55 12.02 8.06
CA LEU A 606 -24.49 12.22 9.05
C LEU A 606 -25.08 12.28 10.48
N PRO A 607 -24.35 11.81 11.51
CA PRO A 607 -24.76 11.94 12.90
C PRO A 607 -25.17 13.36 13.28
N ALA A 608 -26.25 13.49 14.05
CA ALA A 608 -26.70 14.78 14.58
C ALA A 608 -25.66 15.35 15.56
N SER A 609 -25.57 16.68 15.65
CA SER A 609 -24.83 17.35 16.72
C SER A 609 -25.83 17.84 17.77
N GLU A 610 -25.38 17.93 19.02
CA GLU A 610 -26.19 18.35 20.16
C GLU A 610 -26.43 19.86 20.25
N HIS A 611 -25.87 20.67 19.34
CA HIS A 611 -25.97 22.12 19.41
C HIS A 611 -27.22 22.65 18.68
N ASP A 612 -28.05 23.38 19.44
CA ASP A 612 -29.01 24.32 18.88
C ASP A 612 -28.26 25.55 18.37
N ALA A 613 -28.33 25.81 17.07
CA ALA A 613 -27.49 26.81 16.46
C ALA A 613 -28.28 27.95 15.80
N TRP A 614 -27.71 29.14 15.93
CA TRP A 614 -28.19 30.41 15.40
C TRP A 614 -28.24 30.39 13.87
N GLY A 615 -29.27 31.02 13.29
CA GLY A 615 -29.47 31.05 11.84
C GLY A 615 -28.61 32.09 11.12
N PRO A 616 -28.37 31.95 9.80
CA PRO A 616 -27.67 32.95 9.00
C PRO A 616 -28.43 34.28 8.98
N ASP A 617 -27.69 35.34 8.67
CA ASP A 617 -28.20 36.70 8.66
C ASP A 617 -29.36 36.95 7.67
N ALA A 618 -29.99 38.11 7.79
CA ALA A 618 -31.06 38.55 6.90
C ALA A 618 -30.62 38.64 5.42
N ILE A 619 -29.31 38.77 5.14
CA ILE A 619 -28.77 38.85 3.78
C ILE A 619 -29.01 37.51 3.08
N TYR A 620 -28.54 36.42 3.67
CA TYR A 620 -28.74 35.09 3.10
C TYR A 620 -30.21 34.69 3.11
N GLY A 621 -30.92 34.91 4.22
CA GLY A 621 -32.29 34.45 4.35
C GLY A 621 -33.23 35.07 3.29
N LEU A 622 -33.13 36.37 3.03
CA LEU A 622 -33.92 37.02 1.96
C LEU A 622 -33.63 36.43 0.58
N LEU A 623 -32.36 36.15 0.27
CA LEU A 623 -31.99 35.52 -1.00
C LEU A 623 -32.49 34.08 -1.06
N LYS A 624 -32.32 33.30 0.01
CA LYS A 624 -32.67 31.88 0.05
C LYS A 624 -34.16 31.64 -0.04
N LEU A 625 -35.00 32.48 0.56
CA LEU A 625 -36.45 32.38 0.43
C LEU A 625 -36.94 32.57 -1.02
N CYS A 626 -36.20 33.32 -1.85
CA CYS A 626 -36.48 33.42 -3.29
C CYS A 626 -36.09 32.16 -4.09
N PHE A 627 -35.18 31.33 -3.57
CA PHE A 627 -34.60 30.17 -4.24
C PHE A 627 -34.60 28.93 -3.32
N ALA A 628 -35.68 28.74 -2.56
CA ALA A 628 -35.73 27.76 -1.48
C ALA A 628 -35.76 26.30 -1.98
N GLY A 629 -36.21 26.06 -3.21
CA GLY A 629 -36.53 24.72 -3.75
C GLY A 629 -37.85 24.15 -3.19
N TRP A 630 -38.24 24.59 -2.00
CA TRP A 630 -39.51 24.30 -1.33
C TRP A 630 -40.51 25.44 -1.48
N GLU A 631 -41.76 25.16 -1.10
CA GLU A 631 -42.75 26.20 -0.81
C GLU A 631 -42.34 26.97 0.46
N VAL A 632 -42.58 28.28 0.45
CA VAL A 632 -42.39 29.17 1.61
C VAL A 632 -43.78 29.62 2.03
N ARG A 633 -44.26 29.19 3.21
CA ARG A 633 -45.67 29.38 3.63
C ARG A 633 -46.65 29.01 2.50
N GLU A 634 -46.54 27.77 2.02
CA GLU A 634 -47.38 27.20 0.94
C GLU A 634 -47.27 27.92 -0.42
N THR A 635 -46.36 28.88 -0.55
CA THR A 635 -46.17 29.67 -1.77
C THR A 635 -44.90 29.27 -2.50
N LYS A 636 -45.02 28.90 -3.77
CA LYS A 636 -43.85 28.73 -4.65
C LYS A 636 -43.42 30.10 -5.19
N VAL A 637 -42.19 30.51 -4.88
CA VAL A 637 -41.67 31.82 -5.30
C VAL A 637 -41.14 31.75 -6.73
N PRO A 638 -41.66 32.55 -7.68
CA PRO A 638 -41.19 32.53 -9.06
C PRO A 638 -39.73 32.98 -9.18
N ILE A 639 -38.97 32.31 -10.05
CA ILE A 639 -37.55 32.64 -10.32
C ILE A 639 -37.44 34.08 -10.84
N ASN A 640 -36.56 34.88 -10.22
CA ASN A 640 -36.13 36.17 -10.76
C ASN A 640 -34.60 36.18 -10.89
N SER A 641 -34.11 35.94 -12.11
CA SER A 641 -32.68 35.84 -12.42
C SER A 641 -31.88 37.10 -12.05
N ALA A 642 -32.51 38.28 -12.06
CA ALA A 642 -31.85 39.54 -11.71
C ALA A 642 -31.34 39.56 -10.26
N ILE A 643 -31.97 38.81 -9.34
CA ILE A 643 -31.52 38.70 -7.95
C ILE A 643 -30.13 38.05 -7.90
N ILE A 644 -29.97 36.87 -8.51
CA ILE A 644 -28.69 36.15 -8.53
C ILE A 644 -27.64 36.93 -9.31
N HIS A 645 -27.96 37.49 -10.48
CA HIS A 645 -26.99 38.28 -11.26
C HIS A 645 -26.45 39.49 -10.47
N ARG A 646 -27.30 40.20 -9.73
CA ARG A 646 -26.89 41.30 -8.85
C ARG A 646 -26.08 40.83 -7.65
N ALA A 647 -26.48 39.72 -7.02
CA ALA A 647 -25.79 39.16 -5.86
C ALA A 647 -24.37 38.68 -6.22
N LEU A 648 -24.21 38.00 -7.35
CA LEU A 648 -22.91 37.59 -7.90
C LEU A 648 -22.00 38.79 -8.19
N ALA A 649 -22.58 39.90 -8.65
CA ALA A 649 -21.86 41.15 -8.87
C ALA A 649 -21.52 41.91 -7.57
N GLY A 650 -21.98 41.44 -6.40
CA GLY A 650 -21.81 42.11 -5.11
C GLY A 650 -22.66 43.39 -4.96
N SER A 651 -23.72 43.52 -5.77
CA SER A 651 -24.59 44.70 -5.75
C SER A 651 -25.65 44.60 -4.65
N SER A 652 -25.72 45.61 -3.78
CA SER A 652 -26.72 45.71 -2.70
C SER A 652 -28.16 45.74 -3.22
N PHE A 653 -28.39 46.12 -4.48
CA PHE A 653 -29.71 46.06 -5.14
C PHE A 653 -30.27 44.64 -5.26
N ALA A 654 -29.45 43.60 -5.08
CA ALA A 654 -29.92 42.21 -5.02
C ALA A 654 -30.99 42.02 -3.93
N LEU A 655 -30.75 42.55 -2.72
CA LEU A 655 -31.65 42.40 -1.58
C LEU A 655 -32.96 43.15 -1.78
N ALA A 656 -32.91 44.38 -2.28
CA ALA A 656 -34.11 45.14 -2.64
C ALA A 656 -34.95 44.44 -3.73
N THR A 657 -34.29 43.70 -4.64
CA THR A 657 -34.97 42.90 -5.67
C THR A 657 -35.61 41.65 -5.08
N ALA A 658 -34.91 40.96 -4.16
CA ALA A 658 -35.43 39.83 -3.42
C ALA A 658 -36.67 40.22 -2.59
N SER A 659 -36.58 41.29 -1.79
CA SER A 659 -37.70 41.78 -0.99
C SER A 659 -38.92 42.14 -1.83
N ARG A 660 -38.74 42.77 -2.99
CA ARG A 660 -39.86 43.05 -3.92
C ARG A 660 -40.47 41.76 -4.49
N ARG A 661 -39.66 40.77 -4.85
CA ARG A 661 -40.15 39.48 -5.35
C ARG A 661 -40.93 38.72 -4.29
N LEU A 662 -40.46 38.70 -3.04
CA LEU A 662 -41.17 38.08 -1.91
C LEU A 662 -42.51 38.79 -1.65
N ARG A 663 -42.55 40.13 -1.58
CA ARG A 663 -43.80 40.90 -1.46
C ARG A 663 -44.79 40.61 -2.60
N ALA A 664 -44.31 40.57 -3.83
CA ALA A 664 -45.13 40.25 -5.00
C ALA A 664 -45.63 38.79 -5.00
N SER A 665 -45.12 37.96 -4.10
CA SER A 665 -45.58 36.58 -3.84
C SER A 665 -46.35 36.48 -2.52
N GLY A 666 -46.81 37.58 -1.91
CA GLY A 666 -47.55 37.56 -0.64
C GLY A 666 -46.68 37.35 0.60
N LEU A 667 -45.35 37.25 0.45
CA LEU A 667 -44.40 36.98 1.52
C LEU A 667 -43.69 38.28 1.93
N ALA A 668 -44.35 39.14 2.70
CA ALA A 668 -43.79 40.45 3.03
C ALA A 668 -42.63 40.35 4.04
N PRO A 669 -41.39 40.79 3.70
CA PRO A 669 -40.31 40.83 4.67
C PRO A 669 -40.58 41.82 5.81
N GLY A 670 -40.18 41.43 7.03
CA GLY A 670 -40.20 42.27 8.23
C GLY A 670 -39.03 43.25 8.34
N VAL A 671 -38.06 43.16 7.44
CA VAL A 671 -36.89 44.04 7.35
C VAL A 671 -37.02 45.00 6.16
N ASP A 672 -36.82 46.30 6.40
CA ASP A 672 -36.98 47.34 5.36
C ASP A 672 -35.69 47.59 4.58
N VAL A 673 -34.55 47.65 5.25
CA VAL A 673 -33.23 47.83 4.65
C VAL A 673 -32.25 46.84 5.25
N VAL A 674 -31.55 46.09 4.39
CA VAL A 674 -30.48 45.18 4.79
C VAL A 674 -29.21 45.60 4.07
N HIS A 675 -28.19 45.97 4.84
CA HIS A 675 -26.88 46.33 4.33
C HIS A 675 -25.97 45.11 4.28
N ALA A 676 -25.28 44.92 3.16
CA ALA A 676 -24.37 43.82 2.95
C ALA A 676 -23.13 44.30 2.22
N SER A 677 -21.94 43.88 2.67
CA SER A 677 -20.73 44.12 1.90
C SER A 677 -20.74 43.30 0.59
N PRO A 678 -20.03 43.75 -0.46
CA PRO A 678 -19.91 42.96 -1.70
C PRO A 678 -19.35 41.55 -1.46
N GLY A 679 -18.44 41.38 -0.50
CA GLY A 679 -17.88 40.08 -0.12
C GLY A 679 -18.92 39.15 0.52
N GLN A 680 -19.71 39.66 1.48
CA GLN A 680 -20.80 38.90 2.10
C GLN A 680 -21.86 38.51 1.08
N LEU A 681 -22.27 39.40 0.17
CA LEU A 681 -23.23 39.08 -0.89
C LEU A 681 -22.72 37.99 -1.82
N LYS A 682 -21.44 38.04 -2.19
CA LYS A 682 -20.81 37.01 -3.01
C LYS A 682 -20.84 35.64 -2.32
N ARG A 683 -20.48 35.55 -1.04
CA ARG A 683 -20.54 34.29 -0.27
C ARG A 683 -21.98 33.81 -0.04
N ALA A 684 -22.89 34.71 0.34
CA ALA A 684 -24.31 34.41 0.49
C ALA A 684 -24.93 33.89 -0.81
N SER A 685 -24.52 34.45 -1.97
CA SER A 685 -24.98 33.95 -3.27
C SER A 685 -24.48 32.54 -3.58
N ALA A 686 -23.21 32.23 -3.30
CA ALA A 686 -22.68 30.88 -3.46
C ALA A 686 -23.40 29.89 -2.52
N ALA A 687 -23.67 30.30 -1.29
CA ALA A 687 -24.37 29.51 -0.29
C ALA A 687 -25.82 29.15 -0.69
N LEU A 688 -26.41 29.80 -1.71
CA LEU A 688 -27.73 29.41 -2.23
C LEU A 688 -27.75 27.98 -2.78
N LEU A 689 -26.60 27.47 -3.25
CA LEU A 689 -26.46 26.09 -3.70
C LEU A 689 -26.58 25.07 -2.57
N PHE A 690 -26.37 25.46 -1.31
CA PHE A 690 -26.57 24.54 -0.21
C PHE A 690 -28.07 24.23 -0.08
N PRO A 691 -28.47 22.95 -0.21
CA PRO A 691 -29.84 22.55 0.05
C PRO A 691 -30.16 22.75 1.54
N LEU A 692 -31.35 23.25 1.86
CA LEU A 692 -31.84 23.37 3.24
C LEU A 692 -33.04 22.45 3.45
N ALA A 693 -33.22 21.99 4.69
CA ALA A 693 -34.41 21.25 5.07
C ALA A 693 -35.61 22.21 5.11
N SER A 694 -36.81 21.71 4.80
CA SER A 694 -38.03 22.54 4.83
C SER A 694 -38.23 23.22 6.19
N ARG A 695 -37.93 22.54 7.31
CA ARG A 695 -37.95 23.14 8.66
C ARG A 695 -37.06 24.37 8.82
N ASP A 696 -35.91 24.40 8.14
CA ASP A 696 -34.96 25.51 8.22
C ASP A 696 -35.38 26.66 7.28
N ILE A 697 -36.04 26.35 6.16
CA ILE A 697 -36.76 27.35 5.36
C ILE A 697 -37.87 28.01 6.18
N ASP A 698 -38.66 27.23 6.93
CA ASP A 698 -39.72 27.76 7.79
C ASP A 698 -39.17 28.59 8.96
N ARG A 699 -38.02 28.21 9.51
CA ARG A 699 -37.31 29.02 10.51
C ARG A 699 -36.88 30.37 9.92
N LEU A 700 -36.29 30.38 8.72
CA LEU A 700 -35.93 31.63 8.03
C LEU A 700 -37.17 32.47 7.72
N ALA A 701 -38.25 31.86 7.25
CA ALA A 701 -39.50 32.54 6.94
C ALA A 701 -40.15 33.16 8.18
N ARG A 702 -40.15 32.47 9.32
CA ARG A 702 -40.64 33.01 10.60
C ARG A 702 -39.79 34.15 11.12
N ALA A 703 -38.46 34.06 10.95
CA ALA A 703 -37.54 35.09 11.42
C ALA A 703 -37.58 36.36 10.57
N LEU A 704 -37.85 36.26 9.26
CA LEU A 704 -37.65 37.35 8.31
C LEU A 704 -38.92 37.90 7.65
N LEU A 705 -40.03 37.16 7.67
CA LEU A 705 -41.30 37.61 7.09
C LEU A 705 -42.25 38.07 8.20
N ARG A 706 -43.09 39.07 7.89
CA ARG A 706 -44.14 39.53 8.80
C ARG A 706 -45.08 38.36 9.15
N PRO A 707 -45.69 38.31 10.35
CA PRO A 707 -46.72 37.34 10.64
C PRO A 707 -47.84 37.42 9.60
N ASP A 708 -48.47 36.30 9.27
CA ASP A 708 -49.69 36.35 8.48
C ASP A 708 -50.73 37.11 9.32
N GLU A 709 -51.27 38.21 8.80
CA GLU A 709 -52.41 38.86 9.42
C GLU A 709 -53.55 37.83 9.38
N ALA A 710 -53.92 37.29 10.55
CA ALA A 710 -55.12 36.48 10.67
C ALA A 710 -56.30 37.37 10.26
N ILE A 711 -56.84 37.12 9.07
CA ILE A 711 -58.11 37.70 8.61
C ILE A 711 -59.24 36.97 9.32
#